data_AF-A0A7J8ZY80-F1
#
_entry.id   AF-A0A7J8ZY80-F1
#
_cell.length_a   1.000
_cell.length_b   1.000
_cell.length_c   1.000
_cell.angle_alpha   90.00
_cell.angle_beta   90.00
_cell.angle_gamma   90.00
#
_symmetry.space_group_name_H-M   'P 1'
#
loop_
_entity.id
_entity.type
_entity.pdbx_description
1 polymer ?
#
loop_
_entity_poly.entity_id
_entity_poly.type
_entity_poly.pdbx_seq_one_letter_code
_entity_poly.pdbx_strand_id
1 'polypeptide(L)'
;MADAIAFDLATELITKLSSRALSQIGLWWNLKHDIDDLKRTVYAIKNVLLDAGEKSVTYERLRLWVEQVTDALYDADDLLDDFSTEALRKDLMSGNKLTKEVRLFFSSSNQFAYILKMGRKIKAIKARLVSIGSEAQMYDLASRFSPVETSFMTKKWQQMHSFVCEDEIIRRDYDEVALLKLVLGFQSEENLYIIPIVGIGGLGKTTLARLVYNDEMVKRHFELMMWVCVSDVFDVKAIVKTIIECVTYKPLDQNLDMDQLQKQLQDKIDGKKYLLVLDAVWNEDVQKWLSLKNLLMGGARGSKIILTTRSMKVAKITSNCPPYVLKGLSDDDAWSLFKKIAFKEGYADSTNSVFVEMGKQILENCAGVPLAIKTIGGMLSFKGTLIEWQSFLDRQLSRISLRENEILDSLGLSYNHLPSHLKLCFAYCRLYPKGHEIDVQTLVQFWIAQGFVKQSNPSQSLYEIGFGYFKDLVERSFFQEVGERYSGEGLTCKMHDLMHDLAIFVAKTNSIVVDSNFSAREVGGKCRHISVNPSLIPLIKGKRLRTLLHFPNKREESQHMSDETWDSIISNCIHLRVLKLDNLDINKVPRSIHKLKHLRYLDLSNNPKLKILPKGICKIQNLQALKLDWCSQLKELPKKIENLVNLTHITCEQCHSLTHMPRGIGMLTSLQTLSGFVVDKDGSHGGADLSELSGLNNLRGQLRIKNLGFVKNAKEIFRAANLKEKQHLRSLVLVWSGDSDDDDKSLEDLQPHPNLESLLVIGWRGDAKFPSWISLLTNLVNISIWGPSKFKHLPSFAQLPCLQHLFILDLIELEYMDYNNPNGRQGGLESFFPLLKRLHIQNCPNMKSWRRRRPIDDDNEDDTT
;
A
#
# COMPACT_ATOMS: atom_id res chain seq x y z
N MET A 1 -19.08 -6.70 11.21
CA MET A 1 -17.91 -6.41 10.34
C MET A 1 -17.92 -7.11 8.97
N ALA A 2 -18.55 -8.28 8.78
CA ALA A 2 -18.66 -8.93 7.45
C ALA A 2 -19.63 -8.19 6.49
N ASP A 3 -20.49 -7.35 7.05
CA ASP A 3 -21.49 -6.50 6.41
C ASP A 3 -20.88 -5.46 5.48
N ALA A 4 -19.80 -4.77 5.90
CA ALA A 4 -19.12 -3.80 5.06
C ALA A 4 -18.48 -4.45 3.83
N ILE A 5 -17.89 -5.64 4.01
CA ILE A 5 -17.34 -6.45 2.92
C ILE A 5 -18.45 -6.83 1.92
N ALA A 6 -19.58 -7.33 2.42
CA ALA A 6 -20.74 -7.66 1.59
C ALA A 6 -21.28 -6.43 0.85
N PHE A 7 -21.33 -5.27 1.51
CA PHE A 7 -21.83 -4.02 0.93
C PHE A 7 -20.96 -3.54 -0.23
N ASP A 8 -19.63 -3.62 -0.08
CA ASP A 8 -18.70 -3.27 -1.15
C ASP A 8 -18.77 -4.23 -2.32
N LEU A 9 -18.82 -5.54 -2.07
CA LEU A 9 -18.99 -6.56 -3.10
C LEU A 9 -20.31 -6.38 -3.87
N ALA A 10 -21.41 -6.12 -3.15
CA ALA A 10 -22.70 -5.85 -3.78
C ALA A 10 -22.63 -4.60 -4.65
N THR A 11 -21.95 -3.54 -4.18
CA THR A 11 -21.72 -2.32 -4.96
C THR A 11 -20.93 -2.61 -6.24
N GLU A 12 -19.84 -3.37 -6.15
CA GLU A 12 -19.02 -3.76 -7.29
C GLU A 12 -19.82 -4.58 -8.31
N LEU A 13 -20.59 -5.55 -7.82
CA LEU A 13 -21.48 -6.37 -8.65
C LEU A 13 -22.50 -5.52 -9.40
N ILE A 14 -23.13 -4.54 -8.74
CA ILE A 14 -24.08 -3.63 -9.40
C ILE A 14 -23.39 -2.85 -10.53
N THR A 15 -22.16 -2.37 -10.30
CA THR A 15 -21.37 -1.68 -11.34
C THR A 15 -21.04 -2.62 -12.50
N LYS A 16 -20.58 -3.83 -12.21
CA LYS A 16 -20.29 -4.85 -13.25
C LYS A 16 -21.54 -5.22 -14.05
N LEU A 17 -22.66 -5.50 -13.38
CA LEU A 17 -23.94 -5.80 -14.01
C LEU A 17 -24.46 -4.65 -14.88
N SER A 18 -24.03 -3.41 -14.60
CA SER A 18 -24.36 -2.22 -15.40
C SER A 18 -23.37 -1.96 -16.54
N SER A 19 -22.33 -2.79 -16.69
CA SER A 19 -21.29 -2.58 -17.70
C SER A 19 -21.78 -2.88 -19.12
N ARG A 20 -21.22 -2.16 -20.09
CA ARG A 20 -21.52 -2.35 -21.51
C ARG A 20 -21.21 -3.77 -22.00
N ALA A 21 -20.12 -4.37 -21.49
CA ALA A 21 -19.71 -5.72 -21.84
C ALA A 21 -20.79 -6.76 -21.46
N LEU A 22 -21.30 -6.68 -20.23
CA LEU A 22 -22.35 -7.57 -19.75
C LEU A 22 -23.70 -7.30 -20.42
N SER A 23 -24.01 -6.04 -20.76
CA SER A 23 -25.22 -5.71 -21.53
C SER A 23 -25.19 -6.33 -22.94
N GLN A 24 -24.05 -6.25 -23.63
CA GLN A 24 -23.88 -6.86 -24.96
C GLN A 24 -23.95 -8.38 -24.90
N ILE A 25 -23.31 -9.01 -23.92
CA ILE A 25 -23.38 -10.46 -23.74
C ILE A 25 -24.80 -10.91 -23.37
N GLY A 26 -25.46 -10.18 -22.46
CA GLY A 26 -26.84 -10.45 -22.06
C GLY A 26 -27.81 -10.45 -23.23
N LEU A 27 -27.62 -9.53 -24.19
CA LEU A 27 -28.36 -9.51 -25.45
C LEU A 27 -28.01 -10.72 -26.33
N TRP A 28 -26.73 -11.02 -26.52
CA TRP A 28 -26.29 -12.11 -27.39
C TRP A 28 -26.71 -13.49 -26.90
N TRP A 29 -26.77 -13.70 -25.59
CA TRP A 29 -27.05 -15.00 -25.00
C TRP A 29 -28.49 -15.12 -24.49
N ASN A 30 -29.33 -14.13 -24.77
CA ASN A 30 -30.72 -14.06 -24.31
C ASN A 30 -30.85 -14.18 -22.78
N LEU A 31 -29.90 -13.58 -22.05
CA LEU A 31 -29.83 -13.56 -20.57
C LEU A 31 -30.11 -12.16 -19.99
N LYS A 32 -30.47 -11.18 -20.82
CA LYS A 32 -30.69 -9.79 -20.40
C LYS A 32 -31.65 -9.69 -19.20
N HIS A 33 -32.79 -10.37 -19.27
CA HIS A 33 -33.76 -10.38 -18.17
C HIS A 33 -33.18 -10.99 -16.88
N ASP A 34 -32.42 -12.09 -16.97
CA ASP A 34 -31.80 -12.72 -15.80
C ASP A 34 -30.72 -11.82 -15.17
N ILE A 35 -29.96 -11.07 -15.98
CA ILE A 35 -28.95 -10.10 -15.53
C ILE A 35 -29.63 -8.89 -14.85
N ASP A 36 -30.68 -8.34 -15.46
CA ASP A 36 -31.42 -7.19 -14.92
C ASP A 36 -32.10 -7.55 -13.58
N ASP A 37 -32.68 -8.75 -13.49
CA ASP A 37 -33.25 -9.27 -12.24
C ASP A 37 -32.17 -9.48 -11.17
N LEU A 38 -31.04 -10.10 -11.54
CA LEU A 38 -29.92 -10.30 -10.61
C LEU A 38 -29.44 -8.95 -10.05
N LYS A 39 -29.35 -7.91 -10.89
CA LYS A 39 -29.01 -6.55 -10.48
C LYS A 39 -30.01 -5.99 -9.46
N ARG A 40 -31.32 -6.15 -9.71
CA ARG A 40 -32.38 -5.73 -8.76
C ARG A 40 -32.26 -6.47 -7.43
N THR A 41 -32.02 -7.79 -7.44
CA THR A 41 -31.84 -8.58 -6.22
C THR A 41 -30.62 -8.14 -5.41
N VAL A 42 -29.47 -7.95 -6.06
CA VAL A 42 -28.25 -7.48 -5.37
C VAL A 42 -28.45 -6.07 -4.80
N TYR A 43 -29.16 -5.18 -5.52
CA TYR A 43 -29.50 -3.85 -5.03
C TYR A 43 -30.39 -3.90 -3.77
N ALA A 44 -31.41 -4.76 -3.76
CA ALA A 44 -32.28 -4.94 -2.59
C ALA A 44 -31.51 -5.44 -1.37
N ILE A 45 -30.63 -6.45 -1.55
CA ILE A 45 -29.76 -6.96 -0.49
C ILE A 45 -28.81 -5.87 0.02
N LYS A 46 -28.20 -5.09 -0.89
CA LYS A 46 -27.28 -4.01 -0.53
C LYS A 46 -27.91 -3.01 0.45
N ASN A 47 -29.16 -2.63 0.23
CA ASN A 47 -29.85 -1.60 1.01
C ASN A 47 -30.10 -2.01 2.48
N VAL A 48 -30.14 -3.30 2.77
CA VAL A 48 -30.36 -3.82 4.14
C VAL A 48 -29.06 -4.23 4.84
N LEU A 49 -27.94 -4.33 4.11
CA LEU A 49 -26.66 -4.81 4.66
C LEU A 49 -26.08 -3.90 5.75
N LEU A 50 -26.29 -2.58 5.65
CA LEU A 50 -25.78 -1.63 6.65
C LEU A 50 -26.52 -1.80 8.00
N ASP A 51 -27.84 -1.89 7.97
CA ASP A 51 -28.67 -2.13 9.17
C ASP A 51 -28.41 -3.52 9.76
N ALA A 52 -28.23 -4.52 8.88
CA ALA A 52 -27.85 -5.87 9.30
C ALA A 52 -26.48 -5.90 9.99
N GLY A 53 -25.52 -5.11 9.52
CA GLY A 53 -24.20 -4.96 10.11
C GLY A 53 -24.24 -4.51 11.57
N GLU A 54 -24.99 -3.45 11.84
CA GLU A 54 -25.17 -2.89 13.19
C GLU A 54 -25.85 -3.89 14.14
N LYS A 55 -26.95 -4.52 13.69
CA LYS A 55 -27.71 -5.50 14.50
C LYS A 55 -26.97 -6.84 14.65
N SER A 56 -26.04 -7.17 13.75
CA SER A 56 -25.32 -8.47 13.78
C SER A 56 -24.38 -8.65 14.97
N VAL A 57 -24.02 -7.56 15.66
CA VAL A 57 -23.22 -7.61 16.90
C VAL A 57 -24.01 -8.32 18.02
N THR A 58 -25.34 -8.25 17.97
CA THR A 58 -26.23 -8.76 19.02
C THR A 58 -26.83 -10.13 18.66
N TYR A 59 -26.95 -10.47 17.38
CA TYR A 59 -27.66 -11.67 16.91
C TYR A 59 -26.79 -12.59 16.03
N GLU A 60 -26.42 -13.76 16.55
CA GLU A 60 -25.60 -14.75 15.84
C GLU A 60 -26.24 -15.25 14.53
N ARG A 61 -27.58 -15.37 14.48
CA ARG A 61 -28.31 -15.73 13.25
C ARG A 61 -28.11 -14.71 12.13
N LEU A 62 -28.13 -13.42 12.48
CA LEU A 62 -27.94 -12.34 11.51
C LEU A 62 -26.49 -12.30 11.01
N ARG A 63 -25.52 -12.60 11.89
CA ARG A 63 -24.11 -12.79 11.50
C ARG A 63 -23.95 -13.90 10.46
N LEU A 64 -24.58 -15.07 10.67
CA LEU A 64 -24.55 -16.17 9.70
C LEU A 64 -25.19 -15.78 8.37
N TRP A 65 -26.29 -15.03 8.40
CA TRP A 65 -26.95 -14.53 7.20
C TRP A 65 -26.02 -13.61 6.38
N VAL A 66 -25.33 -12.66 7.02
CA VAL A 66 -24.35 -11.78 6.34
C VAL A 66 -23.21 -12.61 5.71
N GLU A 67 -22.75 -13.66 6.39
CA GLU A 67 -21.71 -14.55 5.84
C GLU A 67 -22.21 -15.34 4.61
N GLN A 68 -23.48 -15.77 4.60
CA GLN A 68 -24.09 -16.41 3.43
C GLN A 68 -24.27 -15.45 2.26
N VAL A 69 -24.71 -14.21 2.52
CA VAL A 69 -24.78 -13.15 1.50
C VAL A 69 -23.40 -12.93 0.90
N THR A 70 -22.38 -12.75 1.74
CA THR A 70 -21.00 -12.51 1.30
C THR A 70 -20.51 -13.63 0.38
N ASP A 71 -20.73 -14.89 0.76
CA ASP A 71 -20.34 -16.05 -0.06
C ASP A 71 -21.07 -16.09 -1.42
N ALA A 72 -22.37 -15.76 -1.43
CA ALA A 72 -23.16 -15.71 -2.66
C ALA A 72 -22.72 -14.56 -3.58
N LEU A 73 -22.37 -13.40 -3.03
CA LEU A 73 -21.84 -12.26 -3.79
C LEU A 73 -20.47 -12.59 -4.40
N TYR A 74 -19.59 -13.27 -3.67
CA TYR A 74 -18.33 -13.75 -4.26
C TYR A 74 -18.56 -14.73 -5.43
N ASP A 75 -19.45 -15.70 -5.26
CA ASP A 75 -19.76 -16.65 -6.35
C ASP A 75 -20.37 -15.92 -7.57
N ALA A 76 -21.20 -14.90 -7.35
CA ALA A 76 -21.74 -14.05 -8.41
C ALA A 76 -20.63 -13.26 -9.11
N ASP A 77 -19.68 -12.70 -8.36
CA ASP A 77 -18.57 -11.91 -8.88
C ASP A 77 -17.63 -12.78 -9.74
N ASP A 78 -17.33 -13.99 -9.30
CA ASP A 78 -16.56 -14.96 -10.06
C ASP A 78 -17.27 -15.37 -11.36
N LEU A 79 -18.60 -15.48 -11.34
CA LEU A 79 -19.37 -15.72 -12.56
C LEU A 79 -19.35 -14.51 -13.50
N LEU A 80 -19.48 -13.27 -13.01
CA LEU A 80 -19.38 -12.07 -13.87
C LEU A 80 -17.99 -11.90 -14.46
N ASP A 81 -16.95 -12.34 -13.75
CA ASP A 81 -15.58 -12.37 -14.25
C ASP A 81 -15.42 -13.41 -15.38
N ASP A 82 -16.14 -14.55 -15.33
CA ASP A 82 -16.22 -15.54 -16.43
C ASP A 82 -16.73 -14.86 -17.71
N PHE A 83 -17.82 -14.10 -17.59
CA PHE A 83 -18.43 -13.36 -18.71
C PHE A 83 -17.47 -12.30 -19.27
N SER A 84 -16.86 -11.52 -18.39
CA SER A 84 -15.95 -10.43 -18.78
C SER A 84 -14.73 -10.95 -19.53
N THR A 85 -14.17 -12.08 -19.06
CA THR A 85 -13.04 -12.76 -19.71
C THR A 85 -13.40 -13.23 -21.12
N GLU A 86 -14.60 -13.78 -21.30
CA GLU A 86 -15.03 -14.27 -22.61
C GLU A 86 -15.37 -13.13 -23.58
N ALA A 87 -15.90 -12.02 -23.07
CA ALA A 87 -16.06 -10.78 -23.85
C ALA A 87 -14.72 -10.33 -24.44
N LEU A 88 -13.71 -10.22 -23.56
CA LEU A 88 -12.36 -9.79 -23.93
C LEU A 88 -11.73 -10.72 -24.97
N ARG A 89 -11.91 -12.05 -24.81
CA ARG A 89 -11.45 -13.04 -25.80
C ARG A 89 -12.06 -12.80 -27.17
N LYS A 90 -13.36 -12.51 -27.23
CA LYS A 90 -14.07 -12.26 -28.48
C LYS A 90 -13.63 -10.96 -29.15
N ASP A 91 -13.36 -9.93 -28.37
CA ASP A 91 -12.88 -8.65 -28.89
C ASP A 91 -11.49 -8.77 -29.53
N LEU A 92 -10.60 -9.55 -28.91
CA LEU A 92 -9.23 -9.79 -29.39
C LEU A 92 -9.13 -10.73 -30.60
N MET A 93 -10.20 -11.43 -30.99
CA MET A 93 -10.17 -12.23 -32.22
C MET A 93 -10.11 -11.34 -33.47
N SER A 94 -9.30 -11.73 -34.44
CA SER A 94 -9.26 -11.09 -35.76
C SER A 94 -10.44 -11.52 -36.64
N GLY A 95 -11.00 -10.58 -37.40
CA GLY A 95 -12.09 -10.82 -38.36
C GLY A 95 -13.37 -10.01 -38.09
N ASN A 96 -14.26 -9.96 -39.09
CA ASN A 96 -15.59 -9.37 -38.97
C ASN A 96 -16.49 -10.19 -38.02
N LYS A 97 -17.67 -9.64 -37.65
CA LYS A 97 -18.60 -10.27 -36.68
C LYS A 97 -18.89 -11.75 -36.99
N LEU A 98 -19.12 -12.07 -38.27
CA LEU A 98 -19.46 -13.40 -38.76
C LEU A 98 -18.28 -14.38 -38.62
N THR A 99 -17.06 -13.95 -38.96
CA THR A 99 -15.85 -14.77 -38.79
C THR A 99 -15.47 -15.01 -37.33
N LYS A 100 -15.74 -14.04 -36.43
CA LYS A 100 -15.61 -14.24 -34.98
C LYS A 100 -16.60 -15.28 -34.46
N GLU A 101 -17.86 -15.22 -34.90
CA GLU A 101 -18.90 -16.18 -34.50
C GLU A 101 -18.61 -17.60 -35.02
N VAL A 102 -18.18 -17.74 -36.27
CA VAL A 102 -17.79 -19.03 -36.86
C VAL A 102 -16.58 -19.64 -36.14
N ARG A 103 -15.52 -18.86 -35.85
CA ARG A 103 -14.33 -19.34 -35.14
C ARG A 103 -14.63 -19.78 -33.70
N LEU A 104 -15.56 -19.12 -33.02
CA LEU A 104 -16.01 -19.53 -31.69
C LEU A 104 -16.82 -20.82 -31.73
N PHE A 105 -17.65 -20.99 -32.76
CA PHE A 105 -18.47 -22.19 -32.93
C PHE A 105 -17.64 -23.46 -33.14
N PHE A 106 -16.55 -23.36 -33.91
CA PHE A 106 -15.64 -24.48 -34.21
C PHE A 106 -14.44 -24.61 -33.25
N SER A 107 -14.39 -23.81 -32.18
CA SER A 107 -13.36 -23.93 -31.13
C SER A 107 -13.64 -25.14 -30.22
N SER A 108 -12.59 -25.70 -29.59
CA SER A 108 -12.74 -26.73 -28.53
C SER A 108 -13.55 -26.26 -27.32
N SER A 109 -13.89 -24.97 -27.26
CA SER A 109 -14.85 -24.37 -26.34
C SER A 109 -16.21 -24.21 -27.03
N ASN A 110 -16.97 -25.30 -27.22
CA ASN A 110 -18.29 -25.28 -27.84
C ASN A 110 -19.17 -24.16 -27.24
N GLN A 111 -19.37 -23.08 -28.01
CA GLN A 111 -19.99 -21.84 -27.53
C GLN A 111 -21.44 -22.07 -27.08
N PHE A 112 -22.19 -22.94 -27.76
CA PHE A 112 -23.58 -23.22 -27.39
C PHE A 112 -23.66 -23.95 -26.05
N ALA A 113 -22.81 -24.96 -25.85
CA ALA A 113 -22.70 -25.66 -24.57
C ALA A 113 -22.22 -24.72 -23.45
N TYR A 114 -21.30 -23.79 -23.75
CA TYR A 114 -20.81 -22.78 -22.82
C TYR A 114 -21.91 -21.77 -22.44
N ILE A 115 -22.66 -21.25 -23.41
CA ILE A 115 -23.81 -20.34 -23.20
C ILE A 115 -24.86 -21.00 -22.31
N LEU A 116 -25.25 -22.24 -22.61
CA LEU A 116 -26.21 -22.99 -21.79
C LEU A 116 -25.68 -23.22 -20.37
N LYS A 117 -24.39 -23.54 -20.22
CA LYS A 117 -23.74 -23.70 -18.92
C LYS A 117 -23.77 -22.39 -18.12
N MET A 118 -23.42 -21.26 -18.73
CA MET A 118 -23.44 -19.95 -18.08
C MET A 118 -24.87 -19.51 -17.74
N GLY A 119 -25.84 -19.74 -18.64
CA GLY A 119 -27.26 -19.48 -18.42
C GLY A 119 -27.84 -20.27 -17.23
N ARG A 120 -27.41 -21.53 -17.05
CA ARG A 120 -27.77 -22.30 -15.84
C ARG A 120 -27.11 -21.75 -14.58
N LYS A 121 -25.82 -21.37 -14.65
CA LYS A 121 -25.10 -20.80 -13.50
C LYS A 121 -25.72 -19.48 -13.04
N ILE A 122 -26.06 -18.56 -13.95
CA ILE A 122 -26.65 -17.26 -13.57
C ILE A 122 -28.02 -17.44 -12.93
N LYS A 123 -28.84 -18.34 -13.45
CA LYS A 123 -30.15 -18.68 -12.84
C LYS A 123 -30.00 -19.30 -11.45
N ALA A 124 -29.02 -20.18 -11.26
CA ALA A 124 -28.74 -20.78 -9.95
C ALA A 124 -28.28 -19.74 -8.92
N ILE A 125 -27.37 -18.83 -9.30
CA ILE A 125 -26.90 -17.74 -8.42
C ILE A 125 -28.05 -16.78 -8.09
N LYS A 126 -28.85 -16.39 -9.08
CA LYS A 126 -30.05 -15.58 -8.89
C LYS A 126 -31.00 -16.23 -7.88
N ALA A 127 -31.35 -17.51 -8.07
CA ALA A 127 -32.24 -18.24 -7.17
C ALA A 127 -31.71 -18.28 -5.73
N ARG A 128 -30.40 -18.51 -5.57
CA ARG A 128 -29.74 -18.49 -4.26
C ARG A 128 -29.80 -17.11 -3.59
N LEU A 129 -29.51 -16.04 -4.32
CA LEU A 129 -29.58 -14.68 -3.79
C LEU A 129 -31.02 -14.25 -3.46
N VAL A 130 -32.01 -14.65 -4.25
CA VAL A 130 -33.43 -14.41 -3.95
C VAL A 130 -33.83 -15.13 -2.65
N SER A 131 -33.43 -16.38 -2.48
CA SER A 131 -33.68 -17.14 -1.24
C SER A 131 -33.11 -16.42 -0.02
N ILE A 132 -31.81 -16.08 -0.06
CA ILE A 132 -31.13 -15.38 1.03
C ILE A 132 -31.76 -13.99 1.27
N GLY A 133 -32.12 -13.28 0.21
CA GLY A 133 -32.77 -11.97 0.29
C GLY A 133 -34.15 -12.02 0.95
N SER A 134 -34.90 -13.10 0.76
CA SER A 134 -36.21 -13.28 1.39
C SER A 134 -36.10 -13.50 2.91
N GLU A 135 -35.04 -14.16 3.39
CA GLU A 135 -34.76 -14.32 4.82
C GLU A 135 -34.51 -12.98 5.53
N ALA A 136 -34.02 -11.96 4.80
CA ALA A 136 -33.79 -10.62 5.34
C ALA A 136 -35.08 -9.99 5.91
N GLN A 137 -36.24 -10.32 5.32
CA GLN A 137 -37.54 -9.81 5.75
C GLN A 137 -37.95 -10.31 7.14
N MET A 138 -37.36 -11.41 7.61
CA MET A 138 -37.65 -11.98 8.93
C MET A 138 -36.98 -11.21 10.09
N TYR A 139 -36.05 -10.30 9.79
CA TYR A 139 -35.21 -9.62 10.80
C TYR A 139 -35.56 -8.13 10.99
N ASP A 140 -36.66 -7.66 10.39
CA ASP A 140 -37.13 -6.26 10.45
C ASP A 140 -35.99 -5.24 10.17
N LEU A 141 -35.30 -5.45 9.04
CA LEU A 141 -34.15 -4.65 8.63
C LEU A 141 -34.61 -3.39 7.88
N ALA A 142 -34.11 -2.23 8.30
CA ALA A 142 -34.42 -0.95 7.66
C ALA A 142 -33.54 -0.73 6.42
N SER A 143 -34.13 -0.20 5.35
CA SER A 143 -33.39 0.22 4.16
C SER A 143 -32.59 1.49 4.45
N ARG A 144 -31.27 1.45 4.27
CA ARG A 144 -30.38 2.62 4.46
C ARG A 144 -29.56 2.91 3.22
N PHE A 145 -29.46 4.20 2.85
CA PHE A 145 -28.79 4.67 1.63
C PHE A 145 -27.34 5.16 1.86
N SER A 146 -26.95 5.42 3.11
CA SER A 146 -25.59 5.84 3.48
C SER A 146 -25.20 5.28 4.87
N PRO A 147 -23.90 5.06 5.15
CA PRO A 147 -23.43 4.87 6.51
C PRO A 147 -23.72 6.15 7.30
N VAL A 148 -24.45 6.05 8.40
CA VAL A 148 -24.63 7.16 9.34
C VAL A 148 -23.50 7.07 10.36
N GLU A 149 -22.91 8.22 10.73
CA GLU A 149 -21.96 8.31 11.85
C GLU A 149 -22.62 7.72 13.10
N THR A 150 -22.07 6.60 13.57
CA THR A 150 -22.67 5.65 14.50
C THR A 150 -23.15 6.30 15.80
N SER A 151 -24.45 6.19 16.13
CA SER A 151 -25.04 6.67 17.40
C SER A 151 -24.98 5.66 18.56
N PHE A 152 -24.50 4.42 18.31
CA PHE A 152 -24.47 3.36 19.31
C PHE A 152 -23.35 3.55 20.36
N MET A 153 -22.29 4.28 20.00
CA MET A 153 -21.07 4.43 20.80
C MET A 153 -21.19 5.46 21.94
N THR A 154 -22.14 6.38 21.85
CA THR A 154 -22.33 7.49 22.80
C THR A 154 -22.64 7.01 24.22
N LYS A 155 -23.24 5.82 24.39
CA LYS A 155 -23.59 5.26 25.71
C LYS A 155 -22.41 4.66 26.48
N LYS A 156 -21.34 4.18 25.80
CA LYS A 156 -20.20 3.50 26.47
C LYS A 156 -19.10 4.48 26.89
N TRP A 157 -18.95 5.60 26.16
CA TRP A 157 -17.94 6.63 26.42
C TRP A 157 -18.28 7.57 27.58
N GLN A 158 -19.57 7.73 27.91
CA GLN A 158 -20.06 8.56 29.02
C GLN A 158 -19.62 8.05 30.43
N GLN A 159 -18.87 6.95 30.53
CA GLN A 159 -18.42 6.37 31.81
C GLN A 159 -16.93 6.59 32.14
N MET A 160 -16.16 7.30 31.30
CA MET A 160 -14.74 7.57 31.61
C MET A 160 -14.58 8.81 32.50
N HIS A 161 -14.46 8.59 33.81
CA HIS A 161 -14.18 9.62 34.82
C HIS A 161 -12.71 10.15 34.73
N SER A 162 -12.49 11.36 35.26
CA SER A 162 -11.18 12.05 35.32
C SER A 162 -10.22 11.50 36.39
N PHE A 163 -10.71 10.70 37.32
CA PHE A 163 -9.92 10.12 38.40
C PHE A 163 -9.14 8.88 37.91
N VAL A 164 -7.85 8.80 38.25
CA VAL A 164 -7.01 7.61 38.03
C VAL A 164 -6.21 7.37 39.31
N CYS A 165 -6.13 6.11 39.74
CA CYS A 165 -5.26 5.71 40.84
C CYS A 165 -3.80 5.80 40.37
N GLU A 166 -3.03 6.76 40.94
CA GLU A 166 -1.61 6.98 40.61
C GLU A 166 -0.77 5.70 40.82
N ASP A 167 -1.21 4.83 41.71
CA ASP A 167 -0.58 3.55 42.02
C ASP A 167 -0.70 2.49 40.91
N GLU A 168 -1.30 2.74 39.75
CA GLU A 168 -1.43 1.77 38.63
C GLU A 168 -0.86 2.25 37.28
N ILE A 169 -0.18 3.41 37.25
CA ILE A 169 0.44 3.96 36.05
C ILE A 169 1.95 3.65 36.08
N ILE A 170 2.49 3.15 34.97
CA ILE A 170 3.94 3.12 34.77
C ILE A 170 4.39 4.44 34.19
N ARG A 171 5.41 4.99 34.83
CA ARG A 171 6.02 6.29 34.53
C ARG A 171 6.63 6.27 33.13
N ARG A 172 5.94 6.88 32.17
CA ARG A 172 6.48 7.21 30.84
C ARG A 172 7.35 8.47 30.94
N ASP A 173 8.37 8.45 31.78
CA ASP A 173 9.12 9.64 32.20
C ASP A 173 9.65 10.45 31.00
N TYR A 174 10.15 9.77 29.98
CA TYR A 174 10.63 10.42 28.77
C TYR A 174 9.52 11.13 27.98
N ASP A 175 8.40 10.45 27.73
CA ASP A 175 7.27 11.02 26.98
C ASP A 175 6.61 12.17 27.74
N GLU A 176 6.51 12.04 29.06
CA GLU A 176 5.96 13.05 29.95
C GLU A 176 6.84 14.30 29.94
N VAL A 177 8.15 14.16 30.13
CA VAL A 177 9.08 15.30 30.07
C VAL A 177 9.06 15.97 28.70
N ALA A 178 8.97 15.20 27.61
CA ALA A 178 8.88 15.75 26.26
C ALA A 178 7.61 16.59 26.06
N LEU A 179 6.45 16.10 26.52
CA LEU A 179 5.20 16.85 26.46
C LEU A 179 5.16 18.03 27.41
N LEU A 180 5.71 17.91 28.63
CA LEU A 180 5.82 19.03 29.57
C LEU A 180 6.65 20.17 28.96
N LYS A 181 7.74 19.86 28.24
CA LYS A 181 8.49 20.87 27.48
C LYS A 181 7.65 21.54 26.39
N LEU A 182 6.79 20.80 25.68
CA LEU A 182 5.89 21.39 24.68
C LEU A 182 4.79 22.27 25.32
N VAL A 183 4.24 21.82 26.44
CA VAL A 183 3.15 22.48 27.18
C VAL A 183 3.65 23.71 27.94
N LEU A 184 4.86 23.69 28.50
CA LEU A 184 5.40 24.79 29.31
C LEU A 184 6.41 25.68 28.55
N GLY A 185 7.11 25.14 27.55
CA GLY A 185 8.32 25.76 26.97
C GLY A 185 8.09 26.75 25.82
N PHE A 186 6.96 26.72 25.13
CA PHE A 186 6.69 27.64 24.01
C PHE A 186 5.93 28.90 24.47
N GLN A 187 6.60 30.05 24.43
CA GLN A 187 5.98 31.38 24.32
C GLN A 187 5.84 31.72 22.83
N SER A 188 4.83 31.19 22.15
CA SER A 188 4.53 31.55 20.76
C SER A 188 3.94 32.96 20.67
N GLU A 189 4.10 33.62 19.52
CA GLU A 189 3.38 34.88 19.21
C GLU A 189 1.87 34.66 19.00
N GLU A 190 1.43 33.42 18.77
CA GLU A 190 0.02 33.04 18.58
C GLU A 190 -0.76 32.92 19.90
N ASN A 191 -2.05 33.29 19.87
CA ASN A 191 -2.95 33.23 21.03
C ASN A 191 -3.30 31.79 21.46
N LEU A 192 -3.26 30.81 20.53
CA LEU A 192 -3.71 29.44 20.76
C LEU A 192 -2.79 28.41 20.09
N TYR A 193 -2.17 27.53 20.88
CA TYR A 193 -1.27 26.49 20.37
C TYR A 193 -1.84 25.08 20.58
N ILE A 194 -1.79 24.23 19.56
CA ILE A 194 -2.39 22.88 19.60
C ILE A 194 -1.28 21.81 19.54
N ILE A 195 -1.28 20.87 20.48
CA ILE A 195 -0.30 19.80 20.61
C ILE A 195 -1.01 18.46 20.33
N PRO A 196 -0.87 17.89 19.12
CA PRO A 196 -1.46 16.59 18.81
C PRO A 196 -0.60 15.43 19.32
N ILE A 197 -1.24 14.47 19.99
CA ILE A 197 -0.67 13.18 20.39
C ILE A 197 -1.32 12.09 19.52
N VAL A 198 -0.51 11.37 18.74
CA VAL A 198 -0.96 10.41 17.72
C VAL A 198 -0.44 9.01 18.02
N GLY A 199 -1.26 7.98 17.78
CA GLY A 199 -0.86 6.57 17.88
C GLY A 199 -2.05 5.61 17.86
N ILE A 200 -1.79 4.31 17.72
CA ILE A 200 -2.82 3.25 17.69
C ILE A 200 -3.65 3.18 18.97
N GLY A 201 -4.79 2.47 18.91
CA GLY A 201 -5.67 2.24 20.07
C GLY A 201 -4.94 1.51 21.20
N GLY A 202 -5.21 1.88 22.46
CA GLY A 202 -4.62 1.20 23.63
C GLY A 202 -3.18 1.60 24.01
N LEU A 203 -2.51 2.47 23.23
CA LEU A 203 -1.13 2.92 23.53
C LEU A 203 -0.97 3.78 24.80
N GLY A 204 -2.06 4.29 25.37
CA GLY A 204 -2.02 5.16 26.55
C GLY A 204 -1.96 6.66 26.26
N LYS A 205 -2.39 7.12 25.07
CA LYS A 205 -2.46 8.57 24.73
C LYS A 205 -3.24 9.38 25.77
N THR A 206 -4.45 8.92 26.10
CA THR A 206 -5.32 9.50 27.13
C THR A 206 -4.61 9.52 28.49
N THR A 207 -3.94 8.43 28.87
CA THR A 207 -3.18 8.34 30.12
C THR A 207 -2.04 9.35 30.16
N LEU A 208 -1.28 9.48 29.08
CA LEU A 208 -0.19 10.44 28.97
C LEU A 208 -0.68 11.89 29.02
N ALA A 209 -1.77 12.20 28.30
CA ALA A 209 -2.41 13.51 28.39
C ALA A 209 -2.92 13.81 29.82
N ARG A 210 -3.43 12.80 30.55
CA ARG A 210 -3.83 12.94 31.96
C ARG A 210 -2.65 13.20 32.90
N LEU A 211 -1.53 12.52 32.72
CA LEU A 211 -0.31 12.76 33.52
C LEU A 211 0.12 14.22 33.39
N VAL A 212 0.23 14.72 32.16
CA VAL A 212 0.60 16.11 31.88
C VAL A 212 -0.44 17.10 32.41
N TYR A 213 -1.73 16.80 32.26
CA TYR A 213 -2.82 17.65 32.77
C TYR A 213 -2.82 17.76 34.31
N ASN A 214 -2.42 16.68 35.00
CA ASN A 214 -2.40 16.63 36.46
C ASN A 214 -1.07 17.09 37.08
N ASP A 215 -0.05 17.37 36.26
CA ASP A 215 1.25 17.86 36.73
C ASP A 215 1.13 19.20 37.48
N GLU A 216 1.86 19.32 38.59
CA GLU A 216 1.77 20.49 39.48
C GLU A 216 2.32 21.76 38.83
N MET A 217 3.33 21.66 37.94
CA MET A 217 3.82 22.83 37.21
C MET A 217 2.80 23.29 36.17
N VAL A 218 2.14 22.35 35.49
CA VAL A 218 1.08 22.65 34.53
C VAL A 218 -0.11 23.32 35.21
N LYS A 219 -0.61 22.77 36.33
CA LYS A 219 -1.71 23.38 37.09
C LYS A 219 -1.41 24.80 37.56
N ARG A 220 -0.15 25.11 37.90
CA ARG A 220 0.28 26.46 38.29
C ARG A 220 0.43 27.41 37.10
N HIS A 221 0.61 26.88 35.90
CA HIS A 221 0.88 27.65 34.68
C HIS A 221 -0.39 28.14 33.96
N PHE A 222 -1.50 27.44 34.13
CA PHE A 222 -2.78 27.75 33.48
C PHE A 222 -3.85 28.10 34.51
N GLU A 223 -4.60 29.17 34.26
CA GLU A 223 -5.69 29.65 35.12
C GLU A 223 -6.95 28.78 34.98
N LEU A 224 -7.13 28.21 33.80
CA LEU A 224 -8.29 27.39 33.44
C LEU A 224 -7.82 26.07 32.86
N MET A 225 -8.34 24.97 33.40
CA MET A 225 -8.02 23.61 33.00
C MET A 225 -9.33 22.92 32.62
N MET A 226 -9.41 22.40 31.40
CA MET A 226 -10.62 21.80 30.84
C MET A 226 -10.29 20.46 30.19
N TRP A 227 -11.15 19.45 30.36
CA TRP A 227 -11.01 18.14 29.74
C TRP A 227 -12.33 17.72 29.09
N VAL A 228 -12.32 17.53 27.78
CA VAL A 228 -13.50 17.13 27.01
C VAL A 228 -13.18 15.89 26.18
N CYS A 229 -13.98 14.85 26.37
CA CYS A 229 -13.94 13.66 25.53
C CYS A 229 -14.87 13.87 24.33
N VAL A 230 -14.34 13.78 23.12
CA VAL A 230 -15.10 14.05 21.89
C VAL A 230 -15.73 12.76 21.40
N SER A 231 -17.05 12.78 21.19
CA SER A 231 -17.76 11.60 20.66
C SER A 231 -17.44 11.36 19.19
N ASP A 232 -17.75 10.15 18.69
CA ASP A 232 -17.60 9.80 17.27
C ASP A 232 -18.33 10.79 16.33
N VAL A 233 -19.47 11.34 16.78
CA VAL A 233 -20.16 12.43 16.08
C VAL A 233 -19.53 13.76 16.50
N PHE A 234 -18.89 14.44 15.54
CA PHE A 234 -18.28 15.75 15.77
C PHE A 234 -19.32 16.85 15.57
N ASP A 235 -20.03 17.13 16.65
CA ASP A 235 -20.96 18.24 16.78
C ASP A 235 -20.31 19.37 17.58
N VAL A 236 -20.01 20.48 16.91
CA VAL A 236 -19.38 21.67 17.51
C VAL A 236 -20.23 22.21 18.66
N LYS A 237 -21.56 22.18 18.54
CA LYS A 237 -22.49 22.66 19.57
C LYS A 237 -22.39 21.81 20.83
N ALA A 238 -22.39 20.49 20.66
CA ALA A 238 -22.27 19.55 21.77
C ALA A 238 -20.91 19.70 22.47
N ILE A 239 -19.82 19.83 21.72
CA ILE A 239 -18.47 20.02 22.27
C ILE A 239 -18.40 21.32 23.08
N VAL A 240 -18.84 22.44 22.52
CA VAL A 240 -18.85 23.74 23.22
C VAL A 240 -19.67 23.68 24.50
N LYS A 241 -20.84 23.03 24.46
CA LYS A 241 -21.66 22.79 25.64
C LYS A 241 -20.88 22.04 26.72
N THR A 242 -20.22 20.94 26.37
CA THR A 242 -19.41 20.16 27.32
C THR A 242 -18.24 20.98 27.88
N ILE A 243 -17.60 21.83 27.07
CA ILE A 243 -16.54 22.74 27.54
C ILE A 243 -17.10 23.69 28.63
N ILE A 244 -18.24 24.33 28.39
CA ILE A 244 -18.84 25.27 29.35
C ILE A 244 -19.28 24.54 30.62
N GLU A 245 -19.85 23.34 30.49
CA GLU A 245 -20.23 22.49 31.64
C GLU A 245 -19.00 22.12 32.49
N CYS A 246 -17.85 21.85 31.88
CA CYS A 246 -16.58 21.62 32.60
C CYS A 246 -16.13 22.83 33.42
N VAL A 247 -16.34 24.05 32.90
CA VAL A 247 -15.91 25.28 33.61
C VAL A 247 -16.92 25.70 34.68
N THR A 248 -18.21 25.48 34.44
CA THR A 248 -19.29 25.96 35.32
C THR A 248 -19.74 24.94 36.37
N TYR A 249 -19.40 23.66 36.19
CA TYR A 249 -19.85 22.54 37.01
C TYR A 249 -21.38 22.45 37.12
N LYS A 250 -22.10 22.95 36.11
CA LYS A 250 -23.57 22.97 36.03
C LYS A 250 -24.02 22.46 34.67
N PRO A 251 -25.06 21.61 34.62
CA PRO A 251 -25.65 21.18 33.35
C PRO A 251 -26.31 22.37 32.65
N LEU A 252 -26.10 22.48 31.34
CA LEU A 252 -26.67 23.54 30.51
C LEU A 252 -28.01 23.10 29.90
N ASP A 253 -28.91 24.05 29.66
CA ASP A 253 -30.19 23.81 28.97
C ASP A 253 -29.94 23.21 27.57
N GLN A 254 -30.81 22.29 27.12
CA GLN A 254 -30.71 21.63 25.82
C GLN A 254 -31.08 22.55 24.66
N ASN A 255 -31.86 23.60 24.91
CA ASN A 255 -32.41 24.48 23.87
C ASN A 255 -31.57 25.72 23.54
N LEU A 256 -30.38 25.90 24.15
CA LEU A 256 -29.51 27.04 23.87
C LEU A 256 -29.09 27.08 22.40
N ASP A 257 -29.11 28.24 21.76
CA ASP A 257 -28.57 28.42 20.41
C ASP A 257 -27.04 28.59 20.41
N MET A 258 -26.42 28.62 19.23
CA MET A 258 -24.96 28.72 19.11
C MET A 258 -24.42 30.09 19.56
N ASP A 259 -25.17 31.16 19.37
CA ASP A 259 -24.73 32.52 19.71
C ASP A 259 -24.70 32.70 21.25
N GLN A 260 -25.71 32.16 21.94
CA GLN A 260 -25.76 32.09 23.40
C GLN A 260 -24.61 31.26 23.97
N LEU A 261 -24.32 30.10 23.36
CA LEU A 261 -23.20 29.24 23.77
C LEU A 261 -21.86 29.93 23.53
N GLN A 262 -21.67 30.60 22.39
CA GLN A 262 -20.47 31.36 22.08
C GLN A 262 -20.24 32.46 23.12
N LYS A 263 -21.26 33.26 23.43
CA LYS A 263 -21.14 34.34 24.41
C LYS A 263 -20.78 33.81 25.80
N GLN A 264 -21.42 32.74 26.24
CA GLN A 264 -21.10 32.10 27.51
C GLN A 264 -19.68 31.53 27.53
N LEU A 265 -19.20 30.95 26.42
CA LEU A 265 -17.85 30.44 26.32
C LEU A 265 -16.84 31.60 26.43
N GLN A 266 -17.03 32.66 25.65
CA GLN A 266 -16.20 33.88 25.66
C GLN A 266 -16.12 34.50 27.06
N ASP A 267 -17.26 34.70 27.73
CA ASP A 267 -17.32 35.22 29.11
C ASP A 267 -16.47 34.38 30.10
N LYS A 268 -16.21 33.11 29.80
CA LYS A 268 -15.42 32.23 30.65
C LYS A 268 -13.94 32.21 30.30
N ILE A 269 -13.59 32.18 29.02
CA ILE A 269 -12.21 31.98 28.55
C ILE A 269 -11.48 33.29 28.24
N ASP A 270 -12.20 34.37 27.95
CA ASP A 270 -11.61 35.61 27.47
C ASP A 270 -10.63 36.19 28.49
N GLY A 271 -9.42 36.51 28.01
CA GLY A 271 -8.36 37.10 28.83
C GLY A 271 -7.70 36.16 29.85
N LYS A 272 -8.08 34.87 29.89
CA LYS A 272 -7.48 33.87 30.78
C LYS A 272 -6.61 32.90 30.01
N LYS A 273 -5.50 32.48 30.63
CA LYS A 273 -4.63 31.47 30.05
C LYS A 273 -5.16 30.08 30.38
N TYR A 274 -5.58 29.32 29.36
CA TYR A 274 -6.21 28.01 29.58
C TYR A 274 -5.45 26.84 28.93
N LEU A 275 -5.65 25.65 29.48
CA LEU A 275 -5.33 24.37 28.87
C LEU A 275 -6.62 23.58 28.65
N LEU A 276 -6.87 23.18 27.40
CA LEU A 276 -7.99 22.33 27.03
C LEU A 276 -7.48 20.99 26.49
N VAL A 277 -7.97 19.88 27.02
CA VAL A 277 -7.73 18.56 26.45
C VAL A 277 -8.95 18.12 25.65
N LEU A 278 -8.74 17.86 24.36
CA LEU A 278 -9.72 17.23 23.47
C LEU A 278 -9.29 15.78 23.23
N ASP A 279 -9.94 14.87 23.95
CA ASP A 279 -9.58 13.47 23.96
C ASP A 279 -10.36 12.70 22.88
N ALA A 280 -9.62 11.88 22.13
CA ALA A 280 -10.08 10.93 21.11
C ALA A 280 -10.82 11.53 19.90
N VAL A 281 -10.24 12.55 19.28
CA VAL A 281 -10.83 13.20 18.10
C VAL A 281 -10.59 12.39 16.81
N TRP A 282 -11.64 12.21 16.03
CA TRP A 282 -11.63 11.43 14.77
C TRP A 282 -12.03 12.20 13.52
N ASN A 283 -12.68 13.36 13.66
CA ASN A 283 -13.29 14.05 12.54
C ASN A 283 -12.26 14.73 11.62
N GLU A 284 -12.45 14.54 10.31
CA GLU A 284 -11.54 15.03 9.26
C GLU A 284 -12.08 16.29 8.54
N ASP A 285 -13.21 16.85 8.98
CA ASP A 285 -13.81 18.03 8.38
C ASP A 285 -13.12 19.30 8.89
N VAL A 286 -12.34 19.90 7.98
CA VAL A 286 -11.58 21.12 8.23
C VAL A 286 -12.48 22.28 8.68
N GLN A 287 -13.69 22.40 8.10
CA GLN A 287 -14.58 23.53 8.40
C GLN A 287 -15.17 23.42 9.80
N LYS A 288 -15.56 22.21 10.22
CA LYS A 288 -16.02 21.97 11.59
C LYS A 288 -14.92 22.27 12.61
N TRP A 289 -13.68 21.90 12.31
CA TRP A 289 -12.54 22.23 13.18
C TRP A 289 -12.27 23.73 13.24
N LEU A 290 -12.25 24.42 12.10
CA LEU A 290 -12.07 25.88 12.05
C LEU A 290 -13.16 26.61 12.83
N SER A 291 -14.41 26.14 12.72
CA SER A 291 -15.53 26.66 13.51
C SER A 291 -15.27 26.53 15.01
N LEU A 292 -14.83 25.36 15.49
CA LEU A 292 -14.52 25.16 16.91
C LEU A 292 -13.30 26.00 17.34
N LYS A 293 -12.25 26.03 16.52
CA LYS A 293 -11.03 26.80 16.79
C LYS A 293 -11.35 28.28 16.95
N ASN A 294 -12.16 28.86 16.06
CA ASN A 294 -12.55 30.27 16.11
C ASN A 294 -13.27 30.63 17.42
N LEU A 295 -14.12 29.73 17.93
CA LEU A 295 -14.80 29.92 19.21
C LEU A 295 -13.85 29.89 20.42
N LEU A 296 -12.66 29.30 20.27
CA LEU A 296 -11.66 29.14 21.32
C LEU A 296 -10.55 30.22 21.26
N MET A 297 -10.54 31.10 20.25
CA MET A 297 -9.47 32.09 20.07
C MET A 297 -9.44 33.23 21.12
N GLY A 298 -10.46 33.34 21.98
CA GLY A 298 -10.60 34.43 22.96
C GLY A 298 -9.64 34.38 24.16
N GLY A 299 -8.94 33.25 24.38
CA GLY A 299 -8.02 33.08 25.51
C GLY A 299 -6.80 34.00 25.50
N ALA A 300 -6.16 34.13 26.67
CA ALA A 300 -4.90 34.86 26.80
C ALA A 300 -3.77 34.16 26.04
N ARG A 301 -2.73 34.93 25.69
CA ARG A 301 -1.54 34.42 25.01
C ARG A 301 -0.90 33.24 25.75
N GLY A 302 -0.54 32.21 24.99
CA GLY A 302 0.01 30.98 25.52
C GLY A 302 -1.04 29.98 26.02
N SER A 303 -2.33 30.17 25.67
CA SER A 303 -3.36 29.14 25.86
C SER A 303 -3.07 27.94 24.95
N LYS A 304 -3.33 26.72 25.44
CA LYS A 304 -2.95 25.48 24.76
C LYS A 304 -4.10 24.48 24.66
N ILE A 305 -4.09 23.69 23.60
CA ILE A 305 -4.98 22.53 23.41
C ILE A 305 -4.12 21.29 23.26
N ILE A 306 -4.34 20.27 24.10
CA ILE A 306 -3.82 18.92 23.86
C ILE A 306 -4.88 18.13 23.13
N LEU A 307 -4.54 17.60 21.96
CA LEU A 307 -5.44 16.80 21.14
C LEU A 307 -4.95 15.36 21.11
N THR A 308 -5.75 14.39 21.55
CA THR A 308 -5.41 12.98 21.34
C THR A 308 -6.18 12.42 20.15
N THR A 309 -5.48 11.74 19.24
CA THR A 309 -6.11 11.15 18.06
C THR A 309 -5.39 9.87 17.62
N ARG A 310 -6.05 9.06 16.80
CA ARG A 310 -5.43 7.92 16.11
C ARG A 310 -5.10 8.22 14.65
N SER A 311 -5.48 9.40 14.17
CA SER A 311 -5.31 9.83 12.78
C SER A 311 -4.25 10.94 12.70
N MET A 312 -3.16 10.64 12.01
CA MET A 312 -2.14 11.61 11.64
C MET A 312 -2.71 12.73 10.78
N LYS A 313 -3.71 12.42 9.94
CA LYS A 313 -4.41 13.40 9.11
C LYS A 313 -5.15 14.42 9.97
N VAL A 314 -5.87 13.97 11.00
CA VAL A 314 -6.55 14.87 11.97
C VAL A 314 -5.52 15.76 12.67
N ALA A 315 -4.39 15.21 13.10
CA ALA A 315 -3.33 16.01 13.72
C ALA A 315 -2.80 17.14 12.80
N LYS A 316 -2.60 16.84 11.50
CA LYS A 316 -2.15 17.83 10.50
C LYS A 316 -3.20 18.88 10.16
N ILE A 317 -4.47 18.50 10.12
CA ILE A 317 -5.59 19.43 9.86
C ILE A 317 -5.76 20.39 11.04
N THR A 318 -5.57 19.89 12.25
CA THR A 318 -5.90 20.63 13.46
C THR A 318 -4.77 21.55 13.94
N SER A 319 -3.51 21.19 13.69
CA SER A 319 -2.34 21.92 14.19
C SER A 319 -1.24 22.10 13.15
N ASN A 320 -0.56 23.24 13.23
CA ASN A 320 0.72 23.49 12.54
C ASN A 320 1.92 22.92 13.34
N CYS A 321 1.71 22.53 14.60
CA CYS A 321 2.73 21.88 15.43
C CYS A 321 2.97 20.45 14.92
N PRO A 322 4.24 20.00 14.81
CA PRO A 322 4.54 18.61 14.55
C PRO A 322 3.86 17.70 15.59
N PRO A 323 3.12 16.66 15.16
CA PRO A 323 2.46 15.74 16.08
C PRO A 323 3.46 14.92 16.88
N TYR A 324 3.16 14.74 18.17
CA TYR A 324 3.87 13.81 19.04
C TYR A 324 3.39 12.39 18.77
N VAL A 325 4.19 11.60 18.05
CA VAL A 325 3.88 10.19 17.73
C VAL A 325 4.27 9.31 18.91
N LEU A 326 3.25 8.85 19.65
CA LEU A 326 3.44 8.02 20.83
C LEU A 326 3.86 6.61 20.42
N LYS A 327 4.99 6.14 20.98
CA LYS A 327 5.50 4.78 20.77
C LYS A 327 5.01 3.81 21.86
N GLY A 328 5.17 2.51 21.59
CA GLY A 328 5.01 1.46 22.60
C GLY A 328 5.96 1.69 23.79
N LEU A 329 5.63 1.07 24.93
CA LEU A 329 6.51 1.02 26.10
C LEU A 329 7.84 0.34 25.73
N SER A 330 8.92 0.75 26.40
CA SER A 330 10.19 0.02 26.36
C SER A 330 10.00 -1.40 26.92
N ASP A 331 10.88 -2.33 26.59
CA ASP A 331 10.79 -3.71 27.10
C ASP A 331 10.83 -3.75 28.63
N ASP A 332 11.63 -2.86 29.26
CA ASP A 332 11.73 -2.74 30.72
C ASP A 332 10.45 -2.17 31.34
N ASP A 333 9.86 -1.13 30.75
CA ASP A 333 8.58 -0.56 31.21
C ASP A 333 7.42 -1.53 31.00
N ALA A 334 7.41 -2.23 29.86
CA ALA A 334 6.42 -3.25 29.55
C ALA A 334 6.50 -4.40 30.57
N TRP A 335 7.72 -4.87 30.88
CA TRP A 335 7.96 -5.90 31.90
C TRP A 335 7.53 -5.44 33.29
N SER A 336 7.84 -4.20 33.65
CA SER A 336 7.44 -3.62 34.94
C SER A 336 5.92 -3.58 35.08
N LEU A 337 5.20 -3.23 34.00
CA LEU A 337 3.74 -3.11 34.01
C LEU A 337 3.11 -4.48 34.13
N PHE A 338 3.62 -5.43 33.34
CA PHE A 338 3.20 -6.81 33.39
C PHE A 338 3.43 -7.42 34.78
N LYS A 339 4.64 -7.24 35.34
CA LYS A 339 5.01 -7.76 36.65
C LYS A 339 4.05 -7.29 37.75
N LYS A 340 3.68 -6.02 37.72
CA LYS A 340 2.77 -5.41 38.71
C LYS A 340 1.36 -6.00 38.68
N ILE A 341 0.92 -6.50 37.53
CA ILE A 341 -0.45 -7.00 37.33
C ILE A 341 -0.48 -8.52 37.43
N ALA A 342 0.36 -9.22 36.66
CA ALA A 342 0.37 -10.67 36.54
C ALA A 342 0.77 -11.40 37.83
N PHE A 343 1.45 -10.72 38.76
CA PHE A 343 1.89 -11.31 40.03
C PHE A 343 1.17 -10.69 41.24
N LYS A 344 0.16 -9.83 41.03
CA LYS A 344 -0.52 -9.08 42.10
C LYS A 344 -1.16 -9.98 43.16
N GLU A 345 -1.75 -11.09 42.74
CA GLU A 345 -2.47 -12.03 43.61
C GLU A 345 -1.56 -13.05 44.31
N GLY A 346 -0.25 -13.06 43.99
CA GLY A 346 0.74 -13.93 44.65
C GLY A 346 0.66 -15.42 44.29
N TYR A 347 -0.16 -15.82 43.31
CA TYR A 347 -0.26 -17.22 42.85
C TYR A 347 0.99 -17.71 42.08
N ALA A 348 1.69 -16.79 41.40
CA ALA A 348 2.96 -17.05 40.73
C ALA A 348 4.06 -16.20 41.37
N ASP A 349 5.31 -16.67 41.32
CA ASP A 349 6.45 -15.97 41.91
C ASP A 349 7.25 -15.19 40.86
N SER A 350 7.33 -13.88 41.03
CA SER A 350 8.07 -12.98 40.14
C SER A 350 9.60 -13.06 40.26
N THR A 351 10.12 -13.84 41.22
CA THR A 351 11.54 -14.15 41.40
C THR A 351 11.95 -15.47 40.73
N ASN A 352 10.99 -16.29 40.33
CA ASN A 352 11.24 -17.55 39.62
C ASN A 352 11.59 -17.27 38.16
N SER A 353 12.80 -17.64 37.75
CA SER A 353 13.34 -17.37 36.41
C SER A 353 12.48 -17.94 35.27
N VAL A 354 11.76 -19.05 35.48
CA VAL A 354 10.93 -19.68 34.44
C VAL A 354 9.67 -18.86 34.16
N PHE A 355 9.01 -18.33 35.20
CA PHE A 355 7.87 -17.43 35.03
C PHE A 355 8.29 -16.10 34.40
N VAL A 356 9.49 -15.62 34.74
CA VAL A 356 10.08 -14.42 34.12
C VAL A 356 10.30 -14.62 32.63
N GLU A 357 10.94 -15.74 32.24
CA GLU A 357 11.21 -16.07 30.84
C GLU A 357 9.91 -16.19 30.02
N MET A 358 8.93 -16.94 30.54
CA MET A 358 7.61 -17.08 29.89
C MET A 358 6.88 -15.75 29.80
N GLY A 359 6.93 -14.94 30.85
CA GLY A 359 6.31 -13.61 30.85
C GLY A 359 6.93 -12.68 29.81
N LYS A 360 8.25 -12.72 29.63
CA LYS A 360 8.94 -11.95 28.57
C LYS A 360 8.52 -12.41 27.17
N GLN A 361 8.46 -13.72 26.93
CA GLN A 361 7.94 -14.27 25.66
C GLN A 361 6.49 -13.87 25.38
N ILE A 362 5.65 -13.79 26.43
CA ILE A 362 4.28 -13.30 26.32
C ILE A 362 4.25 -11.81 25.94
N LEU A 363 5.17 -11.00 26.49
CA LEU A 363 5.23 -9.56 26.21
C LEU A 363 5.72 -9.20 24.82
N GLU A 364 6.58 -10.02 24.21
CA GLU A 364 6.97 -9.85 22.80
C GLU A 364 5.73 -9.71 21.90
N ASN A 365 4.67 -10.46 22.20
CA ASN A 365 3.39 -10.41 21.46
C ASN A 365 2.52 -9.18 21.78
N CYS A 366 2.77 -8.49 22.90
CA CYS A 366 2.04 -7.28 23.27
C CYS A 366 2.58 -6.04 22.56
N ALA A 367 3.78 -6.13 21.96
CA ALA A 367 4.46 -5.05 21.24
C ALA A 367 4.49 -3.71 22.00
N GLY A 368 4.68 -3.79 23.32
CA GLY A 368 4.75 -2.60 24.19
C GLY A 368 3.44 -1.83 24.36
N VAL A 369 2.28 -2.38 23.96
CA VAL A 369 0.98 -1.68 24.09
C VAL A 369 0.42 -1.85 25.50
N PRO A 370 0.30 -0.77 26.30
CA PRO A 370 -0.11 -0.88 27.71
C PRO A 370 -1.44 -1.60 27.93
N LEU A 371 -2.45 -1.32 27.12
CA LEU A 371 -3.75 -1.97 27.25
C LEU A 371 -3.65 -3.49 27.07
N ALA A 372 -2.88 -3.95 26.07
CA ALA A 372 -2.66 -5.37 25.83
C ALA A 372 -1.93 -6.03 27.01
N ILE A 373 -0.91 -5.36 27.53
CA ILE A 373 -0.13 -5.82 28.69
C ILE A 373 -1.03 -5.94 29.93
N LYS A 374 -1.88 -4.94 30.22
CA LYS A 374 -2.79 -4.96 31.37
C LYS A 374 -3.79 -6.10 31.27
N THR A 375 -4.43 -6.28 30.12
CA THR A 375 -5.40 -7.36 29.90
C THR A 375 -4.75 -8.73 30.05
N ILE A 376 -3.62 -8.97 29.39
CA ILE A 376 -2.92 -10.26 29.45
C ILE A 376 -2.37 -10.53 30.85
N GLY A 377 -1.78 -9.53 31.50
CA GLY A 377 -1.32 -9.65 32.88
C GLY A 377 -2.46 -9.98 33.83
N GLY A 378 -3.63 -9.33 33.69
CA GLY A 378 -4.81 -9.61 34.52
C GLY A 378 -5.40 -11.01 34.31
N MET A 379 -5.25 -11.60 33.12
CA MET A 379 -5.65 -12.99 32.90
C MET A 379 -4.69 -13.99 33.57
N LEU A 380 -3.41 -13.65 33.61
CA LEU A 380 -2.37 -14.48 34.20
C LEU A 380 -2.30 -14.35 35.72
N SER A 381 -2.82 -13.26 36.29
CA SER A 381 -2.81 -13.04 37.75
C SER A 381 -3.55 -14.12 38.53
N PHE A 382 -4.50 -14.81 37.91
CA PHE A 382 -5.23 -15.92 38.51
C PHE A 382 -4.65 -17.31 38.19
N LYS A 383 -3.47 -17.40 37.57
CA LYS A 383 -2.81 -18.65 37.19
C LYS A 383 -1.52 -18.85 37.98
N GLY A 384 -1.47 -19.93 38.77
CA GLY A 384 -0.35 -20.20 39.66
C GLY A 384 0.65 -21.26 39.18
N THR A 385 0.30 -22.04 38.15
CA THR A 385 1.14 -23.18 37.73
C THR A 385 1.90 -22.91 36.42
N LEU A 386 3.09 -23.50 36.30
CA LEU A 386 3.89 -23.44 35.06
C LEU A 386 3.14 -24.03 33.87
N ILE A 387 2.34 -25.09 34.08
CA ILE A 387 1.54 -25.72 33.03
C ILE A 387 0.45 -24.77 32.51
N GLU A 388 -0.17 -23.96 33.38
CA GLU A 388 -1.17 -22.99 32.97
C GLU A 388 -0.57 -21.83 32.17
N TRP A 389 0.62 -21.36 32.56
CA TRP A 389 1.36 -20.33 31.82
C TRP A 389 1.86 -20.86 30.47
N GLN A 390 2.43 -22.07 30.44
CA GLN A 390 2.85 -22.71 29.19
C GLN A 390 1.65 -22.98 28.27
N SER A 391 0.53 -23.48 28.82
CA SER A 391 -0.72 -23.68 28.07
C SER A 391 -1.29 -22.38 27.53
N PHE A 392 -1.13 -21.26 28.27
CA PHE A 392 -1.52 -19.94 27.79
C PHE A 392 -0.64 -19.49 26.61
N LEU A 393 0.68 -19.69 26.73
CA LEU A 393 1.67 -19.40 25.70
C LEU A 393 1.42 -20.23 24.42
N ASP A 394 1.16 -21.53 24.56
CA ASP A 394 0.99 -22.47 23.46
C ASP A 394 -0.41 -22.38 22.78
N ARG A 395 -1.48 -22.18 23.55
CA ARG A 395 -2.88 -22.39 23.07
C ARG A 395 -3.73 -21.14 23.02
N GLN A 396 -3.37 -20.08 23.75
CA GLN A 396 -4.24 -18.93 23.97
C GLN A 396 -3.68 -17.64 23.38
N LEU A 397 -2.36 -17.41 23.24
CA LEU A 397 -1.84 -16.14 22.67
C LEU A 397 -2.39 -15.79 21.27
N SER A 398 -2.59 -16.77 20.40
CA SER A 398 -3.22 -16.59 19.08
C SER A 398 -4.75 -16.42 19.12
N ARG A 399 -5.38 -16.69 20.28
CA ARG A 399 -6.84 -16.66 20.50
C ARG A 399 -7.31 -15.60 21.49
N ILE A 400 -6.44 -15.07 22.34
CA ILE A 400 -6.75 -14.05 23.38
C ILE A 400 -7.05 -12.71 22.73
N SER A 401 -6.35 -12.37 21.65
CA SER A 401 -6.71 -11.24 20.79
C SER A 401 -8.11 -11.40 20.16
N LEU A 402 -8.84 -12.51 20.37
CA LEU A 402 -10.16 -12.78 19.79
C LEU A 402 -11.27 -13.01 20.83
N ARG A 403 -10.96 -13.20 22.13
CA ARG A 403 -11.95 -13.65 23.14
C ARG A 403 -12.40 -12.58 24.13
N GLU A 404 -11.61 -11.56 24.41
CA GLU A 404 -12.05 -10.44 25.24
C GLU A 404 -12.14 -9.13 24.44
N ASN A 405 -13.31 -8.52 24.57
CA ASN A 405 -13.77 -7.40 23.76
C ASN A 405 -12.91 -6.14 23.94
N GLU A 406 -12.16 -5.92 25.03
CA GLU A 406 -11.61 -4.57 25.28
C GLU A 406 -10.52 -4.12 24.28
N ILE A 407 -9.55 -4.97 23.96
CA ILE A 407 -8.48 -4.63 23.00
C ILE A 407 -9.04 -4.57 21.57
N LEU A 408 -9.83 -5.57 21.18
CA LEU A 408 -10.46 -5.61 19.87
C LEU A 408 -11.55 -4.56 19.68
N ASP A 409 -12.29 -4.19 20.71
CA ASP A 409 -13.24 -3.07 20.68
C ASP A 409 -12.43 -1.80 20.46
N SER A 410 -11.37 -1.61 21.25
CA SER A 410 -10.52 -0.42 21.11
C SER A 410 -9.92 -0.31 19.71
N LEU A 411 -9.29 -1.36 19.18
CA LEU A 411 -8.71 -1.35 17.83
C LEU A 411 -9.76 -1.42 16.72
N GLY A 412 -10.85 -2.16 16.95
CA GLY A 412 -11.99 -2.32 16.06
C GLY A 412 -12.71 -1.01 15.79
N LEU A 413 -12.67 -0.04 16.73
CA LEU A 413 -13.13 1.32 16.46
C LEU A 413 -12.37 1.97 15.31
N SER A 414 -11.05 1.78 15.22
CA SER A 414 -10.27 2.31 14.09
C SER A 414 -10.73 1.68 12.77
N TYR A 415 -11.05 0.39 12.77
CA TYR A 415 -11.54 -0.32 11.57
C TYR A 415 -12.96 0.09 11.19
N ASN A 416 -13.84 0.30 12.16
CA ASN A 416 -15.23 0.69 11.91
C ASN A 416 -15.32 2.05 11.18
N HIS A 417 -14.45 2.99 11.56
CA HIS A 417 -14.31 4.31 10.95
C HIS A 417 -13.62 4.31 9.58
N LEU A 418 -13.09 3.18 9.09
CA LEU A 418 -12.53 3.14 7.75
C LEU A 418 -13.63 3.33 6.70
N PRO A 419 -13.36 4.07 5.62
CA PRO A 419 -14.12 3.97 4.39
C PRO A 419 -14.24 2.51 3.93
N SER A 420 -15.40 2.16 3.38
CA SER A 420 -15.71 0.76 3.03
C SER A 420 -14.63 0.13 2.12
N HIS A 421 -14.21 0.84 1.08
CA HIS A 421 -13.17 0.40 0.15
C HIS A 421 -11.82 0.05 0.80
N LEU A 422 -11.47 0.64 1.95
CA LEU A 422 -10.23 0.32 2.68
C LEU A 422 -10.35 -0.90 3.59
N LYS A 423 -11.58 -1.26 4.01
CA LYS A 423 -11.82 -2.39 4.90
C LYS A 423 -11.40 -3.72 4.28
N LEU A 424 -11.65 -3.89 2.97
CA LEU A 424 -11.22 -5.05 2.19
C LEU A 424 -9.69 -5.09 2.03
N CYS A 425 -9.07 -3.95 1.71
CA CYS A 425 -7.63 -3.81 1.59
C CYS A 425 -6.92 -4.22 2.88
N PHE A 426 -7.40 -3.74 4.03
CA PHE A 426 -6.85 -4.08 5.34
C PHE A 426 -7.09 -5.55 5.72
N ALA A 427 -8.31 -6.08 5.53
CA ALA A 427 -8.61 -7.48 5.84
C ALA A 427 -7.72 -8.45 5.03
N TYR A 428 -7.39 -8.09 3.79
CA TYR A 428 -6.49 -8.87 2.94
C TYR A 428 -5.06 -8.96 3.49
N CYS A 429 -4.61 -7.95 4.26
CA CYS A 429 -3.27 -7.94 4.86
C CYS A 429 -3.06 -9.02 5.92
N ARG A 430 -4.12 -9.68 6.41
CA ARG A 430 -4.02 -10.90 7.25
C ARG A 430 -3.08 -11.95 6.67
N LEU A 431 -3.00 -12.03 5.34
CA LEU A 431 -2.22 -13.06 4.64
C LEU A 431 -0.70 -12.94 4.85
N TYR A 432 -0.22 -11.75 5.24
CA TYR A 432 1.19 -11.54 5.56
C TYR A 432 1.52 -12.14 6.94
N PRO A 433 2.73 -12.66 7.17
CA PRO A 433 3.17 -13.04 8.52
C PRO A 433 3.28 -11.82 9.46
N LYS A 434 3.17 -12.04 10.77
CA LYS A 434 3.43 -11.00 11.78
C LYS A 434 4.86 -10.46 11.67
N GLY A 435 5.04 -9.16 11.94
CA GLY A 435 6.32 -8.47 11.77
C GLY A 435 6.90 -8.43 10.35
N HIS A 436 6.20 -8.97 9.33
CA HIS A 436 6.71 -9.01 7.96
C HIS A 436 6.82 -7.61 7.36
N GLU A 437 7.92 -7.37 6.65
CA GLU A 437 8.12 -6.15 5.89
C GLU A 437 7.48 -6.26 4.51
N ILE A 438 6.49 -5.41 4.26
CA ILE A 438 5.62 -5.48 3.10
C ILE A 438 6.12 -4.50 2.04
N ASP A 439 6.38 -5.01 0.83
CA ASP A 439 6.58 -4.17 -0.36
C ASP A 439 5.25 -3.52 -0.78
N VAL A 440 5.21 -2.19 -0.75
CA VAL A 440 3.97 -1.42 -0.96
C VAL A 440 3.48 -1.56 -2.41
N GLN A 441 4.38 -1.61 -3.38
CA GLN A 441 4.00 -1.78 -4.78
C GLN A 441 3.28 -3.11 -5.00
N THR A 442 3.81 -4.19 -4.45
CA THR A 442 3.23 -5.53 -4.51
C THR A 442 1.90 -5.60 -3.76
N LEU A 443 1.79 -4.99 -2.58
CA LEU A 443 0.54 -4.92 -1.83
C LEU A 443 -0.58 -4.22 -2.65
N VAL A 444 -0.26 -3.08 -3.25
CA VAL A 444 -1.21 -2.34 -4.11
C VAL A 444 -1.59 -3.17 -5.34
N GLN A 445 -0.63 -3.87 -5.96
CA GLN A 445 -0.90 -4.78 -7.07
C GLN A 445 -1.83 -5.93 -6.68
N PHE A 446 -1.71 -6.45 -5.45
CA PHE A 446 -2.66 -7.45 -4.95
C PHE A 446 -4.07 -6.87 -4.80
N TRP A 447 -4.22 -5.66 -4.25
CA TRP A 447 -5.53 -5.02 -4.14
C TRP A 447 -6.17 -4.76 -5.51
N ILE A 448 -5.38 -4.34 -6.49
CA ILE A 448 -5.84 -4.16 -7.89
C ILE A 448 -6.26 -5.50 -8.49
N ALA A 449 -5.43 -6.54 -8.34
CA ALA A 449 -5.73 -7.88 -8.86
C ALA A 449 -7.02 -8.44 -8.24
N GLN A 450 -7.28 -8.20 -6.95
CA GLN A 450 -8.54 -8.62 -6.32
C GLN A 450 -9.75 -7.81 -6.77
N GLY A 451 -9.55 -6.58 -7.29
CA GLY A 451 -10.62 -5.67 -7.68
C GLY A 451 -11.03 -4.68 -6.59
N PHE A 452 -10.24 -4.56 -5.50
CA PHE A 452 -10.56 -3.65 -4.39
C PHE A 452 -10.37 -2.18 -4.76
N VAL A 453 -9.50 -1.89 -5.72
CA VAL A 453 -9.22 -0.54 -6.20
C VAL A 453 -10.16 -0.16 -7.34
N LYS A 454 -10.88 0.95 -7.18
CA LYS A 454 -11.93 1.40 -8.11
C LYS A 454 -11.48 2.62 -8.91
N GLN A 455 -11.49 2.50 -10.23
CA GLN A 455 -11.22 3.63 -11.11
C GLN A 455 -12.46 4.51 -11.21
N SER A 456 -12.38 5.74 -10.68
CA SER A 456 -13.47 6.73 -10.76
C SER A 456 -13.23 7.75 -11.88
N ASN A 457 -11.96 8.04 -12.19
CA ASN A 457 -11.55 8.93 -13.26
C ASN A 457 -10.66 8.15 -14.26
N PRO A 458 -10.99 8.12 -15.57
CA PRO A 458 -10.17 7.45 -16.58
C PRO A 458 -8.73 7.97 -16.68
N SER A 459 -8.47 9.22 -16.27
CA SER A 459 -7.13 9.82 -16.34
C SER A 459 -6.17 9.36 -15.24
N GLN A 460 -6.69 8.79 -14.15
CA GLN A 460 -5.87 8.28 -13.05
C GLN A 460 -5.62 6.79 -13.21
N SER A 461 -4.38 6.39 -12.92
CA SER A 461 -3.97 4.99 -12.96
C SER A 461 -4.54 4.25 -11.74
N LEU A 462 -4.93 2.98 -11.92
CA LEU A 462 -5.36 2.11 -10.80
C LEU A 462 -4.28 2.01 -9.71
N TYR A 463 -3.01 2.05 -10.10
CA TYR A 463 -1.90 2.04 -9.15
C TYR A 463 -1.88 3.31 -8.29
N GLU A 464 -2.08 4.49 -8.89
CA GLU A 464 -2.12 5.77 -8.15
C GLU A 464 -3.26 5.79 -7.12
N ILE A 465 -4.45 5.30 -7.52
CA ILE A 465 -5.61 5.22 -6.63
C ILE A 465 -5.32 4.24 -5.48
N GLY A 466 -4.81 3.04 -5.79
CA GLY A 466 -4.46 2.03 -4.79
C GLY A 466 -3.34 2.48 -3.85
N PHE A 467 -2.37 3.24 -4.34
CA PHE A 467 -1.34 3.86 -3.51
C PHE A 467 -1.92 4.98 -2.62
N GLY A 468 -2.93 5.71 -3.10
CA GLY A 468 -3.73 6.62 -2.28
C GLY A 468 -4.44 5.90 -1.13
N TYR A 469 -5.02 4.72 -1.39
CA TYR A 469 -5.63 3.88 -0.35
C TYR A 469 -4.61 3.45 0.70
N PHE A 470 -3.41 3.06 0.27
CA PHE A 470 -2.31 2.74 1.18
C PHE A 470 -1.94 3.93 2.07
N LYS A 471 -1.79 5.13 1.47
CA LYS A 471 -1.49 6.36 2.22
C LYS A 471 -2.56 6.68 3.27
N ASP A 472 -3.84 6.52 2.95
CA ASP A 472 -4.94 6.74 3.91
C ASP A 472 -4.84 5.75 5.10
N LEU A 473 -4.52 4.47 4.84
CA LEU A 473 -4.28 3.49 5.91
C LEU A 473 -3.07 3.86 6.78
N VAL A 474 -1.97 4.34 6.19
CA VAL A 474 -0.82 4.86 6.94
C VAL A 474 -1.22 6.06 7.81
N GLU A 475 -1.97 7.01 7.25
CA GLU A 475 -2.42 8.20 7.98
C GLU A 475 -3.33 7.85 9.17
N ARG A 476 -4.03 6.73 9.12
CA ARG A 476 -4.84 6.19 10.21
C ARG A 476 -4.08 5.24 11.14
N SER A 477 -2.75 5.17 11.01
CA SER A 477 -1.86 4.33 11.82
C SER A 477 -2.12 2.82 11.71
N PHE A 478 -2.62 2.35 10.55
CA PHE A 478 -2.75 0.91 10.26
C PHE A 478 -1.42 0.27 9.83
N PHE A 479 -0.51 1.08 9.28
CA PHE A 479 0.85 0.71 8.95
C PHE A 479 1.84 1.67 9.61
N GLN A 480 3.02 1.16 9.91
CA GLN A 480 4.14 1.88 10.52
C GLN A 480 5.44 1.59 9.77
N GLU A 481 6.53 2.27 10.15
CA GLU A 481 7.87 2.07 9.56
C GLU A 481 7.85 2.17 8.02
N VAL A 482 7.22 3.23 7.52
CA VAL A 482 7.14 3.48 6.07
C VAL A 482 8.44 4.15 5.62
N GLY A 483 9.20 3.48 4.77
CA GLY A 483 10.50 3.96 4.30
C GLY A 483 11.00 3.21 3.08
N GLU A 484 12.10 3.69 2.51
CA GLU A 484 12.84 2.96 1.47
C GLU A 484 13.83 2.01 2.15
N ARG A 485 13.95 0.76 1.66
CA ARG A 485 14.95 -0.20 2.16
C ARG A 485 16.38 0.27 1.91
N TYR A 486 16.63 0.75 0.69
CA TYR A 486 17.89 1.34 0.23
C TYR A 486 17.58 2.45 -0.77
N SER A 487 18.51 3.39 -0.98
CA SER A 487 18.31 4.49 -1.94
C SER A 487 18.03 3.96 -3.35
N GLY A 488 16.81 4.15 -3.84
CA GLY A 488 16.37 3.66 -5.15
C GLY A 488 15.63 2.32 -5.14
N GLU A 489 15.42 1.70 -3.98
CA GLU A 489 14.46 0.58 -3.84
C GLU A 489 13.04 1.09 -3.55
N GLY A 490 12.05 0.22 -3.84
CA GLY A 490 10.64 0.51 -3.60
C GLY A 490 10.31 0.79 -2.12
N LEU A 491 9.17 1.45 -1.90
CA LEU A 491 8.65 1.77 -0.58
C LEU A 491 8.22 0.51 0.17
N THR A 492 8.68 0.34 1.41
CA THR A 492 8.25 -0.73 2.32
C THR A 492 7.51 -0.20 3.53
N CYS A 493 6.77 -1.07 4.20
CA CYS A 493 6.07 -0.77 5.45
C CYS A 493 5.92 -2.03 6.33
N LYS A 494 5.54 -1.84 7.59
CA LYS A 494 5.13 -2.93 8.49
C LYS A 494 3.75 -2.71 9.06
N MET A 495 3.05 -3.79 9.35
CA MET A 495 1.82 -3.78 10.13
C MET A 495 2.15 -4.14 11.58
N HIS A 496 1.66 -3.35 12.53
CA HIS A 496 1.81 -3.65 13.95
C HIS A 496 1.08 -4.96 14.30
N ASP A 497 1.64 -5.80 15.17
CA ASP A 497 1.12 -7.16 15.43
C ASP A 497 -0.32 -7.18 15.94
N LEU A 498 -0.71 -6.24 16.81
CA LEU A 498 -2.12 -6.09 17.21
C LEU A 498 -3.05 -5.64 16.07
N MET A 499 -2.55 -4.85 15.10
CA MET A 499 -3.33 -4.51 13.90
C MET A 499 -3.42 -5.73 12.98
N HIS A 500 -2.39 -6.57 12.95
CA HIS A 500 -2.46 -7.86 12.27
C HIS A 500 -3.48 -8.80 12.92
N ASP A 501 -3.55 -8.84 14.26
CA ASP A 501 -4.60 -9.59 14.98
C ASP A 501 -6.00 -9.05 14.68
N LEU A 502 -6.16 -7.73 14.56
CA LEU A 502 -7.42 -7.15 14.09
C LEU A 502 -7.72 -7.59 12.64
N ALA A 503 -6.72 -7.60 11.74
CA ALA A 503 -6.89 -8.11 10.37
C ALA A 503 -7.32 -9.58 10.36
N ILE A 504 -6.75 -10.40 11.27
CA ILE A 504 -7.17 -11.79 11.52
C ILE A 504 -8.65 -11.84 11.89
N PHE A 505 -9.05 -11.07 12.90
CA PHE A 505 -10.42 -11.03 13.39
C PHE A 505 -11.43 -10.63 12.30
N VAL A 506 -11.15 -9.57 11.53
CA VAL A 506 -12.10 -9.04 10.54
C VAL A 506 -12.20 -9.90 9.28
N ALA A 507 -11.12 -10.56 8.85
CA ALA A 507 -11.13 -11.41 7.65
C ALA A 507 -11.89 -12.74 7.83
N LYS A 508 -12.14 -13.15 9.09
CA LYS A 508 -12.88 -14.36 9.47
C LYS A 508 -12.41 -15.62 8.74
N THR A 509 -13.33 -16.33 8.07
CA THR A 509 -13.12 -17.59 7.35
C THR A 509 -12.87 -17.40 5.85
N ASN A 510 -12.91 -16.16 5.35
CA ASN A 510 -12.65 -15.86 3.94
C ASN A 510 -11.14 -15.92 3.61
N SER A 511 -10.28 -15.78 4.62
CA SER A 511 -8.84 -15.80 4.47
C SER A 511 -8.19 -16.66 5.55
N ILE A 512 -7.15 -17.41 5.17
CA ILE A 512 -6.44 -18.29 6.10
C ILE A 512 -4.94 -18.28 5.84
N VAL A 513 -4.17 -18.39 6.92
CA VAL A 513 -2.73 -18.67 6.88
C VAL A 513 -2.54 -20.11 7.33
N VAL A 514 -1.88 -20.91 6.51
CA VAL A 514 -1.66 -22.34 6.71
C VAL A 514 -0.18 -22.57 6.97
N ASP A 515 0.13 -22.97 8.19
CA ASP A 515 1.47 -23.36 8.64
C ASP A 515 1.61 -24.89 8.72
N SER A 516 2.80 -25.35 9.09
CA SER A 516 3.15 -26.78 9.23
C SER A 516 2.35 -27.52 10.31
N ASN A 517 1.66 -26.81 11.21
CA ASN A 517 0.82 -27.41 12.26
C ASN A 517 -0.65 -27.56 11.82
N PHE A 518 -0.99 -27.12 10.60
CA PHE A 518 -2.36 -27.06 10.11
C PHE A 518 -2.82 -28.39 9.48
N SER A 519 -4.03 -28.85 9.83
CA SER A 519 -4.62 -30.05 9.21
C SER A 519 -5.22 -29.69 7.83
N ALA A 520 -4.79 -30.37 6.76
CA ALA A 520 -5.25 -30.10 5.39
C ALA A 520 -6.79 -30.27 5.19
N ARG A 521 -7.49 -30.88 6.16
CA ARG A 521 -8.95 -31.01 6.19
C ARG A 521 -9.68 -29.71 6.58
N GLU A 522 -8.96 -28.69 7.07
CA GLU A 522 -9.53 -27.43 7.57
C GLU A 522 -9.54 -26.27 6.58
N VAL A 523 -9.04 -26.43 5.33
CA VAL A 523 -9.30 -25.43 4.27
C VAL A 523 -10.77 -25.52 3.89
N GLY A 524 -11.61 -24.81 4.64
CA GLY A 524 -13.05 -24.81 4.45
C GLY A 524 -13.41 -24.41 3.02
N GLY A 525 -14.44 -25.04 2.45
CA GLY A 525 -14.87 -24.80 1.06
C GLY A 525 -15.29 -23.36 0.75
N LYS A 526 -15.34 -22.46 1.75
CA LYS A 526 -15.67 -21.03 1.63
C LYS A 526 -14.45 -20.10 1.56
N CYS A 527 -13.24 -20.61 1.82
CA CYS A 527 -12.02 -19.79 1.81
C CYS A 527 -11.74 -19.21 0.41
N ARG A 528 -11.40 -17.92 0.35
CA ARG A 528 -11.09 -17.19 -0.88
C ARG A 528 -9.61 -16.84 -1.00
N HIS A 529 -8.92 -16.64 0.11
CA HIS A 529 -7.52 -16.23 0.09
C HIS A 529 -6.68 -17.08 1.04
N ILE A 530 -5.58 -17.63 0.55
CA ILE A 530 -4.66 -18.42 1.37
C ILE A 530 -3.24 -17.86 1.31
N SER A 531 -2.57 -17.92 2.44
CA SER A 531 -1.12 -17.86 2.57
C SER A 531 -0.68 -19.22 3.11
N VAL A 532 0.27 -19.88 2.47
CA VAL A 532 0.60 -21.28 2.78
C VAL A 532 2.10 -21.53 2.71
N ASN A 533 2.61 -22.42 3.56
CA ASN A 533 3.96 -22.93 3.39
C ASN A 533 4.06 -23.69 2.04
N PRO A 534 5.12 -23.50 1.25
CA PRO A 534 5.27 -24.14 -0.06
C PRO A 534 5.03 -25.67 -0.08
N SER A 535 5.46 -26.37 0.98
CA SER A 535 5.32 -27.83 1.12
C SER A 535 3.86 -28.31 1.13
N LEU A 536 2.92 -27.45 1.53
CA LEU A 536 1.51 -27.76 1.67
C LEU A 536 0.67 -27.37 0.45
N ILE A 537 1.25 -26.66 -0.53
CA ILE A 537 0.56 -26.26 -1.77
C ILE A 537 -0.13 -27.44 -2.48
N PRO A 538 0.51 -28.62 -2.65
CA PRO A 538 -0.12 -29.75 -3.34
C PRO A 538 -1.42 -30.23 -2.71
N LEU A 539 -1.57 -30.03 -1.39
CA LEU A 539 -2.70 -30.52 -0.59
C LEU A 539 -3.94 -29.62 -0.71
N ILE A 540 -3.82 -28.45 -1.33
CA ILE A 540 -4.89 -27.45 -1.40
C ILE A 540 -5.96 -27.86 -2.41
N LYS A 541 -7.21 -27.99 -1.94
CA LYS A 541 -8.40 -28.26 -2.76
C LYS A 541 -9.36 -27.06 -2.76
N GLY A 542 -8.95 -25.95 -3.39
CA GLY A 542 -9.63 -24.66 -3.31
C GLY A 542 -10.36 -24.22 -4.58
N LYS A 543 -11.52 -24.79 -4.93
CA LYS A 543 -12.27 -24.36 -6.14
C LYS A 543 -12.75 -22.90 -6.09
N ARG A 544 -12.80 -22.30 -4.91
CA ARG A 544 -13.21 -20.91 -4.67
C ARG A 544 -12.04 -19.95 -4.38
N LEU A 545 -10.80 -20.46 -4.42
CA LEU A 545 -9.62 -19.66 -4.13
C LEU A 545 -9.36 -18.62 -5.21
N ARG A 546 -9.14 -17.38 -4.78
CA ARG A 546 -8.74 -16.21 -5.58
C ARG A 546 -7.29 -15.80 -5.33
N THR A 547 -6.71 -16.20 -4.21
CA THR A 547 -5.32 -15.91 -3.86
C THR A 547 -4.62 -17.14 -3.35
N LEU A 548 -3.40 -17.38 -3.85
CA LEU A 548 -2.41 -18.26 -3.27
C LEU A 548 -1.10 -17.48 -3.07
N LEU A 549 -0.77 -17.18 -1.82
CA LEU A 549 0.51 -16.59 -1.43
C LEU A 549 1.35 -17.61 -0.68
N HIS A 550 2.66 -17.39 -0.70
CA HIS A 550 3.60 -17.99 0.24
C HIS A 550 4.60 -16.92 0.67
N PHE A 551 5.17 -17.12 1.85
CA PHE A 551 6.24 -16.29 2.38
C PHE A 551 7.34 -17.22 2.89
N PRO A 552 8.49 -17.27 2.20
CA PRO A 552 9.54 -18.20 2.58
C PRO A 552 10.10 -17.82 3.95
N ASN A 553 10.25 -18.81 4.82
CA ASN A 553 10.94 -18.64 6.09
C ASN A 553 12.45 -18.66 5.81
N LYS A 554 13.23 -17.73 6.37
CA LYS A 554 14.69 -17.60 6.11
C LYS A 554 15.51 -18.86 6.42
N ARG A 555 14.92 -19.85 7.08
CA ARG A 555 15.55 -21.10 7.53
C ARG A 555 15.18 -22.34 6.69
N GLU A 556 14.30 -22.21 5.68
CA GLU A 556 13.89 -23.33 4.85
C GLU A 556 14.74 -23.40 3.57
N GLU A 557 15.33 -24.56 3.30
CA GLU A 557 16.01 -24.83 2.02
C GLU A 557 15.04 -24.64 0.85
N SER A 558 15.54 -24.19 -0.30
CA SER A 558 14.74 -24.01 -1.51
C SER A 558 14.02 -25.30 -1.89
N GLN A 559 12.70 -25.34 -1.69
CA GLN A 559 11.88 -26.50 -2.03
C GLN A 559 11.64 -26.53 -3.53
N HIS A 560 12.00 -27.65 -4.17
CA HIS A 560 11.79 -27.84 -5.60
C HIS A 560 10.29 -28.02 -5.91
N MET A 561 9.70 -27.11 -6.66
CA MET A 561 8.32 -27.28 -7.11
C MET A 561 8.18 -28.45 -8.11
N SER A 562 7.33 -29.44 -7.79
CA SER A 562 7.05 -30.58 -8.69
C SER A 562 5.96 -30.27 -9.73
N ASP A 563 5.94 -31.03 -10.83
CA ASP A 563 4.87 -30.97 -11.84
C ASP A 563 3.49 -31.32 -11.22
N GLU A 564 3.45 -32.20 -10.21
CA GLU A 564 2.23 -32.55 -9.48
C GLU A 564 1.62 -31.36 -8.73
N THR A 565 2.46 -30.50 -8.15
CA THR A 565 2.01 -29.27 -7.49
C THR A 565 1.33 -28.33 -8.48
N TRP A 566 1.89 -28.19 -9.69
CA TRP A 566 1.30 -27.40 -10.76
C TRP A 566 -0.06 -27.95 -11.18
N ASP A 567 -0.15 -29.26 -11.38
CA ASP A 567 -1.39 -29.92 -11.75
C ASP A 567 -2.46 -29.79 -10.66
N SER A 568 -2.07 -29.83 -9.39
CA SER A 568 -2.96 -29.55 -8.25
C SER A 568 -3.50 -28.12 -8.30
N ILE A 569 -2.64 -27.10 -8.43
CA ILE A 569 -3.05 -25.69 -8.53
C ILE A 569 -4.01 -25.50 -9.71
N ILE A 570 -3.64 -25.99 -10.88
CA ILE A 570 -4.40 -25.77 -12.12
C ILE A 570 -5.75 -26.49 -12.10
N SER A 571 -5.83 -27.66 -11.49
CA SER A 571 -7.06 -28.46 -11.43
C SER A 571 -7.99 -28.01 -10.30
N ASN A 572 -7.44 -27.52 -9.20
CA ASN A 572 -8.21 -27.21 -7.99
C ASN A 572 -8.51 -25.71 -7.83
N CYS A 573 -7.69 -24.79 -8.35
CA CYS A 573 -7.76 -23.36 -8.03
C CYS A 573 -8.09 -22.50 -9.26
N ILE A 574 -9.16 -22.85 -9.98
CA ILE A 574 -9.50 -22.25 -11.28
C ILE A 574 -9.89 -20.76 -11.23
N HIS A 575 -10.25 -20.23 -10.05
CA HIS A 575 -10.66 -18.84 -9.82
C HIS A 575 -9.52 -17.93 -9.33
N LEU A 576 -8.27 -18.41 -9.34
CA LEU A 576 -7.11 -17.63 -8.89
C LEU A 576 -6.95 -16.34 -9.68
N ARG A 577 -6.80 -15.23 -8.94
CA ARG A 577 -6.46 -13.89 -9.41
C ARG A 577 -5.02 -13.54 -9.07
N VAL A 578 -4.52 -13.97 -7.91
CA VAL A 578 -3.15 -13.76 -7.45
C VAL A 578 -2.48 -15.10 -7.20
N LEU A 579 -1.36 -15.35 -7.88
CA LEU A 579 -0.50 -16.50 -7.71
C LEU A 579 0.94 -16.04 -7.52
N LYS A 580 1.45 -16.18 -6.30
CA LYS A 580 2.84 -15.87 -5.95
C LYS A 580 3.61 -17.17 -5.77
N LEU A 581 4.68 -17.36 -6.55
CA LEU A 581 5.52 -18.57 -6.63
C LEU A 581 7.01 -18.19 -6.77
N ASP A 582 7.40 -17.08 -6.17
CA ASP A 582 8.79 -16.63 -6.10
C ASP A 582 9.66 -17.56 -5.25
N ASN A 583 10.93 -17.73 -5.60
CA ASN A 583 11.90 -18.50 -4.80
C ASN A 583 11.49 -19.97 -4.51
N LEU A 584 10.97 -20.69 -5.50
CA LEU A 584 10.51 -22.09 -5.39
C LEU A 584 11.29 -23.06 -6.32
N ASP A 585 12.51 -22.67 -6.72
CA ASP A 585 13.38 -23.41 -7.63
C ASP A 585 12.68 -23.92 -8.91
N ILE A 586 11.76 -23.12 -9.45
CA ILE A 586 10.95 -23.49 -10.61
C ILE A 586 11.84 -23.51 -11.86
N ASN A 587 11.91 -24.67 -12.51
CA ASN A 587 12.62 -24.84 -13.78
C ASN A 587 11.72 -24.69 -15.02
N LYS A 588 10.41 -24.92 -14.87
CA LYS A 588 9.43 -24.96 -15.96
C LYS A 588 8.04 -24.60 -15.46
N VAL A 589 7.30 -23.85 -16.28
CA VAL A 589 5.88 -23.57 -16.09
C VAL A 589 5.06 -24.42 -17.07
N PRO A 590 3.97 -25.09 -16.63
CA PRO A 590 3.21 -26.01 -17.46
C PRO A 590 2.42 -25.30 -18.56
N ARG A 591 2.25 -25.98 -19.70
CA ARG A 591 1.48 -25.45 -20.85
C ARG A 591 0.01 -25.18 -20.51
N SER A 592 -0.51 -25.86 -19.49
CA SER A 592 -1.88 -25.76 -18.98
C SER A 592 -2.15 -24.51 -18.12
N ILE A 593 -1.14 -23.67 -17.83
CA ILE A 593 -1.31 -22.44 -17.02
C ILE A 593 -2.45 -21.53 -17.52
N HIS A 594 -2.71 -21.54 -18.84
CA HIS A 594 -3.79 -20.80 -19.47
C HIS A 594 -5.20 -21.14 -18.97
N LYS A 595 -5.37 -22.29 -18.28
CA LYS A 595 -6.63 -22.67 -17.63
C LYS A 595 -6.97 -21.74 -16.46
N LEU A 596 -5.98 -21.11 -15.83
CA LEU A 596 -6.15 -20.07 -14.81
C LEU A 596 -6.54 -18.73 -15.46
N LYS A 597 -7.69 -18.70 -16.12
CA LYS A 597 -8.11 -17.57 -16.97
C LYS A 597 -8.40 -16.27 -16.20
N HIS A 598 -8.65 -16.37 -14.89
CA HIS A 598 -8.90 -15.22 -14.01
C HIS A 598 -7.61 -14.60 -13.43
N LEU A 599 -6.46 -15.20 -13.74
CA LEU A 599 -5.20 -14.77 -13.16
C LEU A 599 -4.85 -13.37 -13.63
N ARG A 600 -4.57 -12.50 -12.66
CA ARG A 600 -4.25 -11.07 -12.83
C ARG A 600 -2.84 -10.75 -12.36
N TYR A 601 -2.35 -11.48 -11.36
CA TYR A 601 -0.99 -11.33 -10.84
C TYR A 601 -0.30 -12.69 -10.83
N LEU A 602 0.84 -12.79 -11.52
CA LEU A 602 1.72 -13.95 -11.52
C LEU A 602 3.13 -13.52 -11.16
N ASP A 603 3.66 -14.08 -10.07
CA ASP A 603 5.03 -13.85 -9.65
C ASP A 603 5.83 -15.14 -9.66
N LEU A 604 6.86 -15.14 -10.49
CA LEU A 604 7.82 -16.22 -10.71
C LEU A 604 9.25 -15.73 -10.44
N SER A 605 9.41 -14.59 -9.75
CA SER A 605 10.72 -14.01 -9.46
C SER A 605 11.59 -14.95 -8.62
N ASN A 606 12.91 -14.72 -8.61
CA ASN A 606 13.87 -15.53 -7.85
C ASN A 606 13.83 -17.04 -8.19
N ASN A 607 13.48 -17.40 -9.43
CA ASN A 607 13.59 -18.77 -9.93
C ASN A 607 14.72 -18.85 -10.98
N PRO A 608 15.99 -19.02 -10.56
CA PRO A 608 17.14 -18.85 -11.45
C PRO A 608 17.23 -19.94 -12.53
N LYS A 609 16.63 -21.12 -12.31
CA LYS A 609 16.60 -22.23 -13.28
C LYS A 609 15.50 -22.11 -14.33
N LEU A 610 14.60 -21.12 -14.23
CA LEU A 610 13.50 -20.93 -15.18
C LEU A 610 14.04 -20.43 -16.52
N LYS A 611 13.95 -21.27 -17.57
CA LYS A 611 14.52 -20.96 -18.90
C LYS A 611 13.55 -20.31 -19.87
N ILE A 612 12.29 -20.77 -19.89
CA ILE A 612 11.29 -20.39 -20.89
C ILE A 612 9.91 -20.39 -20.24
N LEU A 613 9.08 -19.41 -20.62
CA LEU A 613 7.66 -19.36 -20.29
C LEU A 613 6.81 -20.04 -21.39
N PRO A 614 5.79 -20.83 -21.04
CA PRO A 614 4.96 -21.48 -22.04
C PRO A 614 4.12 -20.45 -22.82
N LYS A 615 3.95 -20.66 -24.14
CA LYS A 615 3.07 -19.84 -25.01
C LYS A 615 1.62 -19.71 -24.50
N GLY A 616 1.20 -20.60 -23.58
CA GLY A 616 -0.10 -20.54 -22.92
C GLY A 616 -0.29 -19.29 -22.05
N ILE A 617 0.78 -18.67 -21.52
CA ILE A 617 0.65 -17.45 -20.71
C ILE A 617 -0.06 -16.33 -21.48
N CYS A 618 0.23 -16.16 -22.77
CA CYS A 618 -0.41 -15.16 -23.64
C CYS A 618 -1.92 -15.38 -23.87
N LYS A 619 -2.52 -16.45 -23.34
CA LYS A 619 -3.97 -16.70 -23.36
C LYS A 619 -4.67 -16.25 -22.06
N ILE A 620 -3.92 -15.77 -21.08
CA ILE A 620 -4.41 -15.25 -19.80
C ILE A 620 -4.60 -13.73 -19.95
N GLN A 621 -5.65 -13.32 -20.65
CA GLN A 621 -5.84 -11.92 -21.06
C GLN A 621 -6.19 -10.98 -19.89
N ASN A 622 -6.57 -11.53 -18.73
CA ASN A 622 -6.76 -10.76 -17.50
C ASN A 622 -5.45 -10.45 -16.77
N LEU A 623 -4.30 -10.97 -17.23
CA LEU A 623 -3.02 -10.77 -16.55
C LEU A 623 -2.63 -9.29 -16.57
N GLN A 624 -2.45 -8.73 -15.37
CA GLN A 624 -2.10 -7.34 -15.10
C GLN A 624 -0.63 -7.20 -14.66
N ALA A 625 -0.08 -8.18 -13.94
CA ALA A 625 1.30 -8.17 -13.49
C ALA A 625 1.97 -9.53 -13.73
N LEU A 626 3.16 -9.49 -14.34
CA LEU A 626 4.06 -10.62 -14.54
C LEU A 626 5.44 -10.29 -13.98
N LYS A 627 5.81 -10.91 -12.85
CA LYS A 627 7.11 -10.70 -12.19
C LYS A 627 8.06 -11.84 -12.51
N LEU A 628 9.24 -11.49 -13.02
CA LEU A 628 10.29 -12.42 -13.46
C LEU A 628 11.68 -11.96 -13.00
N ASP A 629 11.75 -11.04 -12.03
CA ASP A 629 13.03 -10.54 -11.53
C ASP A 629 13.88 -11.70 -11.00
N TRP A 630 15.20 -11.63 -11.21
CA TRP A 630 16.18 -12.62 -10.77
C TRP A 630 16.01 -14.02 -11.39
N CYS A 631 15.29 -14.16 -12.51
CA CYS A 631 15.28 -15.36 -13.33
C CYS A 631 16.50 -15.40 -14.28
N SER A 632 17.69 -15.65 -13.73
CA SER A 632 18.97 -15.48 -14.44
C SER A 632 19.15 -16.33 -15.72
N GLN A 633 18.53 -17.52 -15.80
CA GLN A 633 18.56 -18.38 -16.99
C GLN A 633 17.41 -18.16 -17.98
N LEU A 634 16.50 -17.20 -17.72
CA LEU A 634 15.37 -16.92 -18.61
C LEU A 634 15.89 -16.39 -19.95
N LYS A 635 15.61 -17.10 -21.04
CA LYS A 635 16.15 -16.81 -22.37
C LYS A 635 15.27 -15.88 -23.20
N GLU A 636 13.95 -16.08 -23.13
CA GLU A 636 12.97 -15.34 -23.91
C GLU A 636 11.64 -15.21 -23.17
N LEU A 637 10.92 -14.12 -23.44
CA LEU A 637 9.51 -13.97 -23.09
C LEU A 637 8.61 -14.60 -24.17
N PRO A 638 7.38 -15.02 -23.85
CA PRO A 638 6.55 -15.74 -24.79
C PRO A 638 6.13 -14.86 -25.98
N LYS A 639 6.22 -15.41 -27.18
CA LYS A 639 5.70 -14.77 -28.40
C LYS A 639 4.20 -14.51 -28.28
N LYS A 640 3.73 -13.46 -28.94
CA LYS A 640 2.36 -12.95 -28.87
C LYS A 640 2.01 -12.24 -27.56
N ILE A 641 2.96 -11.50 -27.01
CA ILE A 641 2.79 -10.75 -25.76
C ILE A 641 1.69 -9.68 -25.91
N GLU A 642 1.47 -9.17 -27.13
CA GLU A 642 0.46 -8.18 -27.50
C GLU A 642 -0.98 -8.62 -27.17
N ASN A 643 -1.23 -9.92 -26.94
CA ASN A 643 -2.52 -10.41 -26.49
C ASN A 643 -2.82 -10.13 -25.02
N LEU A 644 -1.81 -9.79 -24.21
CA LEU A 644 -1.95 -9.49 -22.79
C LEU A 644 -2.35 -8.01 -22.59
N VAL A 645 -3.46 -7.59 -23.19
CA VAL A 645 -3.87 -6.18 -23.28
C VAL A 645 -4.11 -5.48 -21.95
N ASN A 646 -4.36 -6.24 -20.88
CA ASN A 646 -4.53 -5.71 -19.52
C ASN A 646 -3.22 -5.64 -18.72
N LEU A 647 -2.09 -6.02 -19.31
CA LEU A 647 -0.80 -6.06 -18.64
C LEU A 647 -0.31 -4.64 -18.36
N THR A 648 -0.06 -4.38 -17.08
CA THR A 648 0.38 -3.08 -16.57
C THR A 648 1.80 -3.16 -16.00
N HIS A 649 2.26 -4.33 -15.56
CA HIS A 649 3.57 -4.51 -14.96
C HIS A 649 4.27 -5.76 -15.51
N ILE A 650 5.45 -5.57 -16.08
CA ILE A 650 6.40 -6.63 -16.41
C ILE A 650 7.71 -6.28 -15.73
N THR A 651 8.22 -7.20 -14.93
CA THR A 651 9.54 -7.03 -14.32
C THR A 651 10.42 -8.22 -14.69
N CYS A 652 11.64 -7.95 -15.12
CA CYS A 652 12.64 -8.91 -15.55
C CYS A 652 14.06 -8.40 -15.21
N GLU A 653 14.21 -7.79 -14.05
CA GLU A 653 15.50 -7.32 -13.54
C GLU A 653 16.41 -8.52 -13.30
N GLN A 654 17.72 -8.36 -13.54
CA GLN A 654 18.71 -9.43 -13.36
C GLN A 654 18.43 -10.75 -14.15
N CYS A 655 17.62 -10.70 -15.21
CA CYS A 655 17.51 -11.78 -16.19
C CYS A 655 18.71 -11.76 -17.15
N HIS A 656 19.87 -12.27 -16.72
CA HIS A 656 21.13 -12.17 -17.47
C HIS A 656 21.12 -12.91 -18.82
N SER A 657 20.37 -14.00 -18.95
CA SER A 657 20.29 -14.80 -20.19
C SER A 657 19.24 -14.31 -21.19
N LEU A 658 18.47 -13.27 -20.85
CA LEU A 658 17.39 -12.78 -21.71
C LEU A 658 18.01 -12.13 -22.95
N THR A 659 17.71 -12.66 -24.14
CA THR A 659 18.40 -12.22 -25.37
C THR A 659 17.70 -11.06 -26.08
N HIS A 660 16.37 -10.96 -25.98
CA HIS A 660 15.57 -9.94 -26.65
C HIS A 660 14.21 -9.75 -25.97
N MET A 661 13.55 -8.63 -26.26
CA MET A 661 12.12 -8.42 -25.97
C MET A 661 11.23 -9.01 -27.08
N PRO A 662 10.05 -9.55 -26.76
CA PRO A 662 9.15 -10.13 -27.75
C PRO A 662 8.50 -9.03 -28.59
N ARG A 663 8.45 -9.22 -29.91
CA ARG A 663 7.75 -8.33 -30.84
C ARG A 663 6.27 -8.17 -30.44
N GLY A 664 5.75 -6.95 -30.55
CA GLY A 664 4.38 -6.59 -30.16
C GLY A 664 4.28 -6.01 -28.74
N ILE A 665 5.38 -5.94 -27.99
CA ILE A 665 5.40 -5.31 -26.67
C ILE A 665 4.95 -3.85 -26.71
N GLY A 666 5.22 -3.13 -27.81
CA GLY A 666 4.79 -1.74 -28.00
C GLY A 666 3.27 -1.55 -28.11
N MET A 667 2.52 -2.63 -28.33
CA MET A 667 1.04 -2.59 -28.36
C MET A 667 0.43 -2.60 -26.96
N LEU A 668 1.22 -2.85 -25.92
CA LEU A 668 0.78 -2.86 -24.52
C LEU A 668 0.71 -1.44 -23.96
N THR A 669 -0.16 -0.60 -24.52
CA THR A 669 -0.25 0.84 -24.20
C THR A 669 -0.61 1.13 -22.74
N SER A 670 -1.18 0.16 -22.03
CA SER A 670 -1.50 0.22 -20.60
C SER A 670 -0.32 -0.10 -19.68
N LEU A 671 0.84 -0.47 -20.24
CA LEU A 671 2.03 -0.87 -19.48
C LEU A 671 2.60 0.34 -18.71
N GLN A 672 2.70 0.17 -17.39
CA GLN A 672 3.19 1.16 -16.44
C GLN A 672 4.58 0.82 -15.91
N THR A 673 4.94 -0.46 -15.86
CA THR A 673 6.29 -0.87 -15.43
C THR A 673 6.86 -1.86 -16.42
N LEU A 674 8.08 -1.55 -16.89
CA LEU A 674 8.93 -2.42 -17.68
C LEU A 674 10.37 -2.25 -17.14
N SER A 675 10.80 -3.15 -16.24
CA SER A 675 12.10 -2.96 -15.57
C SER A 675 13.30 -3.14 -16.51
N GLY A 676 13.13 -3.84 -17.63
CA GLY A 676 14.16 -4.00 -18.65
C GLY A 676 13.62 -4.06 -20.07
N PHE A 677 14.34 -3.47 -21.03
CA PHE A 677 14.17 -3.63 -22.47
C PHE A 677 15.50 -4.14 -23.05
N VAL A 678 15.51 -5.35 -23.59
CA VAL A 678 16.71 -5.96 -24.19
C VAL A 678 16.59 -5.93 -25.71
N VAL A 679 17.48 -5.19 -26.36
CA VAL A 679 17.58 -5.17 -27.82
C VAL A 679 18.19 -6.49 -28.32
N ASP A 680 17.61 -7.03 -29.39
CA ASP A 680 18.11 -8.21 -30.09
C ASP A 680 19.46 -7.91 -30.77
N LYS A 681 20.52 -8.66 -30.42
CA LYS A 681 21.91 -8.31 -30.79
C LYS A 681 22.20 -8.46 -32.29
N ASP A 682 21.64 -9.47 -32.93
CA ASP A 682 21.88 -9.75 -34.35
C ASP A 682 20.60 -9.62 -35.19
N GLY A 683 19.44 -9.47 -34.54
CA GLY A 683 18.13 -9.43 -35.18
C GLY A 683 17.63 -10.81 -35.62
N SER A 684 18.32 -11.88 -35.23
CA SER A 684 18.03 -13.25 -35.66
C SER A 684 16.80 -13.84 -34.98
N HIS A 685 16.36 -13.28 -33.85
CA HIS A 685 15.26 -13.82 -33.06
C HIS A 685 13.89 -13.25 -33.48
N GLY A 686 13.87 -12.20 -34.30
CA GLY A 686 12.66 -11.46 -34.66
C GLY A 686 12.06 -10.76 -33.44
N GLY A 687 12.92 -10.26 -32.55
CA GLY A 687 12.53 -9.52 -31.35
C GLY A 687 11.94 -8.14 -31.65
N ALA A 688 11.46 -7.49 -30.60
CA ALA A 688 10.98 -6.12 -30.65
C ALA A 688 12.14 -5.18 -30.98
N ASP A 689 11.89 -4.29 -31.93
CA ASP A 689 12.77 -3.16 -32.19
C ASP A 689 12.59 -2.09 -31.10
N LEU A 690 13.61 -1.27 -30.85
CA LEU A 690 13.54 -0.20 -29.86
C LEU A 690 12.42 0.82 -30.17
N SER A 691 12.06 0.98 -31.44
CA SER A 691 10.91 1.81 -31.86
C SER A 691 9.57 1.36 -31.25
N GLU A 692 9.44 0.12 -30.78
CA GLU A 692 8.23 -0.33 -30.08
C GLU A 692 8.03 0.39 -28.73
N LEU A 693 9.07 1.02 -28.16
CA LEU A 693 8.91 1.89 -27.00
C LEU A 693 8.02 3.11 -27.29
N SER A 694 7.81 3.49 -28.55
CA SER A 694 6.93 4.61 -28.94
C SER A 694 5.50 4.49 -28.42
N GLY A 695 4.98 3.26 -28.33
CA GLY A 695 3.62 2.98 -27.83
C GLY A 695 3.49 2.97 -26.31
N LEU A 696 4.62 3.00 -25.58
CA LEU A 696 4.67 2.77 -24.13
C LEU A 696 4.86 4.08 -23.35
N ASN A 697 3.98 5.05 -23.56
CA ASN A 697 4.09 6.39 -22.95
C ASN A 697 3.63 6.42 -21.48
N ASN A 698 2.93 5.39 -21.01
CA ASN A 698 2.48 5.26 -19.63
C ASN A 698 3.54 4.67 -18.68
N LEU A 699 4.75 4.38 -19.16
CA LEU A 699 5.83 3.82 -18.34
C LEU A 699 6.23 4.76 -17.20
N ARG A 700 6.45 4.16 -16.04
CA ARG A 700 6.71 4.81 -14.74
C ARG A 700 7.92 4.17 -14.08
N GLY A 701 8.50 4.88 -13.11
CA GLY A 701 9.61 4.36 -12.31
C GLY A 701 10.89 4.24 -13.13
N GLN A 702 11.53 3.06 -13.12
CA GLN A 702 12.78 2.80 -13.82
C GLN A 702 12.58 2.00 -15.12
N LEU A 703 13.27 2.40 -16.18
CA LEU A 703 13.45 1.64 -17.41
C LEU A 703 14.94 1.40 -17.67
N ARG A 704 15.36 0.13 -17.78
CA ARG A 704 16.72 -0.24 -18.17
C ARG A 704 16.76 -0.76 -19.60
N ILE A 705 17.43 -0.07 -20.50
CA ILE A 705 17.59 -0.47 -21.90
C ILE A 705 19.00 -1.07 -22.08
N LYS A 706 19.06 -2.32 -22.54
CA LYS A 706 20.31 -3.07 -22.75
C LYS A 706 20.57 -3.32 -24.24
N ASN A 707 21.85 -3.56 -24.56
CA ASN A 707 22.33 -3.89 -25.90
C ASN A 707 22.15 -2.75 -26.93
N LEU A 708 22.19 -1.49 -26.49
CA LEU A 708 22.04 -0.34 -27.40
C LEU A 708 23.14 -0.27 -28.48
N GLY A 709 24.32 -0.83 -28.19
CA GLY A 709 25.42 -1.01 -29.15
C GLY A 709 25.09 -1.91 -30.35
N PHE A 710 23.97 -2.63 -30.35
CA PHE A 710 23.58 -3.51 -31.45
C PHE A 710 22.43 -2.97 -32.33
N VAL A 711 21.90 -1.78 -32.01
CA VAL A 711 20.84 -1.16 -32.80
C VAL A 711 21.36 -0.73 -34.17
N LYS A 712 20.77 -1.29 -35.24
CA LYS A 712 21.02 -0.89 -36.64
C LYS A 712 20.17 0.34 -36.99
N ASN A 713 20.59 1.19 -37.92
CA ASN A 713 19.88 2.45 -38.26
C ASN A 713 19.57 3.31 -37.02
N ALA A 714 20.55 3.44 -36.12
CA ALA A 714 20.37 3.98 -34.77
C ALA A 714 19.67 5.35 -34.76
N LYS A 715 20.00 6.25 -35.69
CA LYS A 715 19.38 7.58 -35.79
C LYS A 715 17.85 7.53 -35.92
N GLU A 716 17.32 6.68 -36.79
CA GLU A 716 15.87 6.56 -36.98
C GLU A 716 15.21 5.85 -35.78
N ILE A 717 15.84 4.79 -35.29
CA ILE A 717 15.28 3.93 -34.25
C ILE A 717 15.32 4.60 -32.86
N PHE A 718 16.38 5.33 -32.54
CA PHE A 718 16.50 6.10 -31.29
C PHE A 718 15.43 7.19 -31.22
N ARG A 719 15.23 7.93 -32.31
CA ARG A 719 14.15 8.92 -32.42
C ARG A 719 12.78 8.27 -32.29
N ALA A 720 12.58 7.12 -32.93
CA ALA A 720 11.34 6.38 -32.86
C ALA A 720 11.03 5.86 -31.46
N ALA A 721 12.03 5.55 -30.62
CA ALA A 721 11.82 5.11 -29.23
C ALA A 721 11.06 6.15 -28.37
N ASN A 722 11.15 7.43 -28.77
CA ASN A 722 10.37 8.54 -28.24
C ASN A 722 10.41 8.61 -26.70
N LEU A 723 11.61 8.68 -26.12
CA LEU A 723 11.80 8.75 -24.66
C LEU A 723 11.31 10.07 -24.06
N LYS A 724 11.26 11.14 -24.86
CA LYS A 724 10.79 12.46 -24.46
C LYS A 724 9.32 12.52 -24.07
N GLU A 725 8.46 11.63 -24.56
CA GLU A 725 7.02 11.60 -24.22
C GLU A 725 6.71 10.76 -22.97
N LYS A 726 7.71 10.11 -22.37
CA LYS A 726 7.55 9.25 -21.19
C LYS A 726 7.52 10.06 -19.89
N GLN A 727 6.50 10.90 -19.77
CA GLN A 727 6.36 11.92 -18.70
C GLN A 727 6.37 11.39 -17.27
N HIS A 728 6.06 10.11 -17.07
CA HIS A 728 5.99 9.47 -15.75
C HIS A 728 7.25 8.68 -15.39
N LEU A 729 8.22 8.57 -16.31
CA LEU A 729 9.48 7.87 -16.07
C LEU A 729 10.39 8.70 -15.16
N ARG A 730 10.96 8.08 -14.13
CA ARG A 730 11.81 8.74 -13.13
C ARG A 730 13.27 8.33 -13.21
N SER A 731 13.54 7.09 -13.62
CA SER A 731 14.90 6.57 -13.75
C SER A 731 15.11 5.92 -15.12
N LEU A 732 16.21 6.26 -15.77
CA LEU A 732 16.59 5.69 -17.07
C LEU A 732 18.01 5.14 -16.97
N VAL A 733 18.15 3.86 -17.33
CA VAL A 733 19.44 3.19 -17.40
C VAL A 733 19.69 2.77 -18.83
N LEU A 734 20.74 3.30 -19.45
CA LEU A 734 21.13 3.01 -20.82
C LEU A 734 22.43 2.21 -20.82
N VAL A 735 22.40 1.01 -21.39
CA VAL A 735 23.53 0.08 -21.38
C VAL A 735 23.94 -0.28 -22.80
N TRP A 736 25.14 0.12 -23.17
CA TRP A 736 25.82 -0.33 -24.38
C TRP A 736 26.62 -1.59 -24.05
N SER A 737 26.55 -2.55 -24.95
CA SER A 737 27.22 -3.84 -24.84
C SER A 737 27.76 -4.17 -26.21
N GLY A 738 28.96 -4.75 -26.30
CA GLY A 738 29.66 -5.02 -27.57
C GLY A 738 30.95 -4.23 -27.71
N ASP A 739 31.78 -4.65 -28.67
CA ASP A 739 33.10 -4.08 -28.92
C ASP A 739 33.19 -3.24 -30.21
N SER A 740 32.08 -3.10 -30.95
CA SER A 740 32.02 -2.26 -32.13
C SER A 740 32.01 -0.78 -31.76
N ASP A 741 32.72 0.04 -32.55
CA ASP A 741 32.61 1.50 -32.46
C ASP A 741 31.18 1.96 -32.78
N ASP A 742 30.63 2.84 -31.93
CA ASP A 742 29.27 3.39 -32.06
C ASP A 742 29.27 4.74 -32.81
N ASP A 743 30.22 4.93 -33.72
CA ASP A 743 30.48 6.24 -34.37
C ASP A 743 29.31 6.71 -35.27
N ASP A 744 28.42 5.80 -35.68
CA ASP A 744 27.20 6.11 -36.42
C ASP A 744 26.00 6.46 -35.51
N LYS A 745 26.19 6.44 -34.19
CA LYS A 745 25.14 6.63 -33.18
C LYS A 745 25.37 7.92 -32.41
N SER A 746 24.27 8.57 -32.04
CA SER A 746 24.30 9.77 -31.20
C SER A 746 23.39 9.61 -29.99
N LEU A 747 23.92 9.91 -28.79
CA LEU A 747 23.11 10.05 -27.58
C LEU A 747 22.09 11.18 -27.67
N GLU A 748 22.29 12.14 -28.58
CA GLU A 748 21.36 13.25 -28.80
C GLU A 748 19.97 12.74 -29.22
N ASP A 749 19.91 11.64 -29.98
CA ASP A 749 18.66 11.07 -30.48
C ASP A 749 17.86 10.30 -29.40
N LEU A 750 18.43 10.08 -28.21
CA LEU A 750 17.79 9.41 -27.06
C LEU A 750 17.32 10.38 -25.97
N GLN A 751 16.86 11.58 -26.36
CA GLN A 751 16.39 12.60 -25.43
C GLN A 751 15.30 12.07 -24.47
N PRO A 752 15.55 12.03 -23.15
CA PRO A 752 14.55 11.65 -22.15
C PRO A 752 13.62 12.83 -21.80
N HIS A 753 12.49 12.53 -21.14
CA HIS A 753 11.60 13.57 -20.64
C HIS A 753 12.28 14.42 -19.54
N PRO A 754 12.07 15.74 -19.47
CA PRO A 754 12.61 16.64 -18.42
C PRO A 754 12.25 16.31 -16.96
N ASN A 755 11.38 15.32 -16.73
CA ASN A 755 10.90 14.91 -15.40
C ASN A 755 11.77 13.81 -14.78
N LEU A 756 12.84 13.42 -15.48
CA LEU A 756 13.76 12.38 -15.07
C LEU A 756 14.54 12.81 -13.82
N GLU A 757 14.58 11.94 -12.82
CA GLU A 757 15.27 12.17 -11.54
C GLU A 757 16.60 11.41 -11.48
N SER A 758 16.75 10.33 -12.26
CA SER A 758 17.96 9.50 -12.29
C SER A 758 18.35 9.05 -13.69
N LEU A 759 19.61 9.26 -14.07
CA LEU A 759 20.19 8.81 -15.33
C LEU A 759 21.47 8.01 -15.09
N LEU A 760 21.53 6.80 -15.64
CA LEU A 760 22.74 5.96 -15.64
C LEU A 760 23.09 5.59 -17.08
N VAL A 761 24.29 5.97 -17.53
CA VAL A 761 24.84 5.64 -18.85
C VAL A 761 26.04 4.71 -18.65
N ILE A 762 25.99 3.53 -19.26
CA ILE A 762 27.04 2.50 -19.13
C ILE A 762 27.57 2.14 -20.53
N GLY A 763 28.88 2.26 -20.71
CA GLY A 763 29.60 1.71 -21.86
C GLY A 763 29.42 2.48 -23.17
N TRP A 764 29.04 3.77 -23.13
CA TRP A 764 28.88 4.59 -24.34
C TRP A 764 30.21 4.80 -25.08
N ARG A 765 30.34 4.31 -26.32
CA ARG A 765 31.56 4.39 -27.14
C ARG A 765 31.41 5.19 -28.44
N GLY A 766 30.33 5.97 -28.60
CA GLY A 766 30.09 6.78 -29.79
C GLY A 766 30.74 8.16 -29.68
N ASP A 767 30.04 9.21 -30.12
CA ASP A 767 30.48 10.61 -30.06
C ASP A 767 31.16 10.98 -28.73
N ALA A 768 32.32 11.64 -28.82
CA ALA A 768 33.05 12.17 -27.67
C ALA A 768 32.35 13.37 -27.00
N LYS A 769 31.31 13.91 -27.63
CA LYS A 769 30.48 15.00 -27.11
C LYS A 769 29.32 14.44 -26.29
N PHE A 770 29.13 14.98 -25.11
CA PHE A 770 27.93 14.69 -24.30
C PHE A 770 26.69 15.37 -24.90
N PRO A 771 25.50 14.76 -24.83
CA PRO A 771 24.27 15.32 -25.41
C PRO A 771 23.87 16.68 -24.83
N SER A 772 23.29 17.53 -25.68
CA SER A 772 22.87 18.90 -25.36
C SER A 772 21.63 18.95 -24.46
N TRP A 773 20.73 17.96 -24.58
CA TRP A 773 19.50 17.89 -23.79
C TRP A 773 19.73 17.74 -22.28
N ILE A 774 20.95 17.45 -21.80
CA ILE A 774 21.24 17.30 -20.37
C ILE A 774 20.92 18.57 -19.57
N SER A 775 21.08 19.75 -20.17
CA SER A 775 20.74 21.03 -19.53
C SER A 775 19.24 21.21 -19.33
N LEU A 776 18.41 20.43 -20.02
CA LEU A 776 16.94 20.44 -19.87
C LEU A 776 16.47 19.58 -18.70
N LEU A 777 17.32 18.73 -18.13
CA LEU A 777 16.95 17.80 -17.05
C LEU A 777 17.08 18.48 -15.67
N THR A 778 16.31 19.53 -15.44
CA THR A 778 16.39 20.34 -14.21
C THR A 778 16.01 19.56 -12.94
N ASN A 779 15.22 18.48 -13.08
CA ASN A 779 14.78 17.62 -11.96
C ASN A 779 15.78 16.49 -11.63
N LEU A 780 16.93 16.43 -12.30
CA LEU A 780 17.88 15.34 -12.14
C LEU A 780 18.54 15.38 -10.75
N VAL A 781 18.33 14.33 -9.96
CA VAL A 781 18.89 14.15 -8.62
C VAL A 781 20.17 13.31 -8.67
N ASN A 782 20.17 12.28 -9.53
CA ASN A 782 21.23 11.30 -9.64
C ASN A 782 21.73 11.19 -11.09
N ILE A 783 23.04 11.34 -11.29
CA ILE A 783 23.67 11.02 -12.57
C ILE A 783 24.90 10.14 -12.36
N SER A 784 24.95 9.08 -13.17
CA SER A 784 26.03 8.09 -13.14
C SER A 784 26.50 7.81 -14.56
N ILE A 785 27.80 7.93 -14.81
CA ILE A 785 28.41 7.65 -16.12
C ILE A 785 29.53 6.65 -15.91
N TRP A 786 29.37 5.46 -16.48
CA TRP A 786 30.28 4.33 -16.29
C TRP A 786 30.90 3.96 -17.63
N GLY A 787 32.23 3.89 -17.64
CA GLY A 787 33.01 3.48 -18.79
C GLY A 787 32.88 1.99 -19.11
N PRO A 788 33.55 1.54 -20.18
CA PRO A 788 34.45 2.31 -21.05
C PRO A 788 33.71 3.34 -21.90
N SER A 789 34.32 4.52 -22.13
CA SER A 789 33.74 5.60 -22.93
C SER A 789 34.76 6.50 -23.61
N LYS A 790 34.40 7.06 -24.78
CA LYS A 790 35.18 8.06 -25.55
C LYS A 790 34.95 9.51 -25.09
N PHE A 791 34.26 9.75 -23.98
CA PHE A 791 34.04 11.10 -23.47
C PHE A 791 35.34 11.76 -23.03
N LYS A 792 35.82 12.72 -23.83
CA LYS A 792 36.96 13.58 -23.46
C LYS A 792 36.56 14.74 -22.56
N HIS A 793 35.34 15.22 -22.73
CA HIS A 793 34.81 16.39 -22.04
C HIS A 793 33.38 16.14 -21.56
N LEU A 794 33.13 16.46 -20.29
CA LEU A 794 31.78 16.45 -19.72
C LEU A 794 31.25 17.88 -19.56
N PRO A 795 29.92 18.09 -19.70
CA PRO A 795 29.29 19.39 -19.55
C PRO A 795 29.30 19.84 -18.08
N SER A 796 28.84 21.06 -17.83
CA SER A 796 28.68 21.56 -16.46
C SER A 796 27.47 20.90 -15.79
N PHE A 797 27.72 19.94 -14.89
CA PHE A 797 26.66 19.42 -14.00
C PHE A 797 26.38 20.36 -12.81
N ALA A 798 27.26 21.33 -12.56
CA ALA A 798 27.18 22.22 -11.40
C ALA A 798 25.96 23.15 -11.42
N GLN A 799 25.39 23.39 -12.59
CA GLN A 799 24.21 24.22 -12.80
C GLN A 799 22.88 23.46 -12.61
N LEU A 800 22.93 22.13 -12.43
CA LEU A 800 21.72 21.34 -12.19
C LEU A 800 21.19 21.60 -10.77
N PRO A 801 19.98 22.16 -10.60
CA PRO A 801 19.53 22.67 -9.31
C PRO A 801 19.20 21.57 -8.31
N CYS A 802 18.80 20.38 -8.79
CA CYS A 802 18.36 19.27 -7.95
C CYS A 802 19.42 18.19 -7.70
N LEU A 803 20.62 18.32 -8.28
CA LEU A 803 21.61 17.25 -8.29
C LEU A 803 22.20 17.01 -6.89
N GLN A 804 22.01 15.80 -6.39
CA GLN A 804 22.51 15.35 -5.08
C GLN A 804 23.64 14.33 -5.20
N HIS A 805 23.66 13.54 -6.28
CA HIS A 805 24.60 12.44 -6.45
C HIS A 805 25.20 12.40 -7.85
N LEU A 806 26.53 12.49 -7.93
CA LEU A 806 27.31 12.43 -9.17
C LEU A 806 28.36 11.31 -9.08
N PHE A 807 28.24 10.31 -9.95
CA PHE A 807 29.17 9.19 -10.05
C PHE A 807 29.81 9.11 -11.43
N ILE A 808 31.14 9.11 -11.48
CA ILE A 808 31.93 8.97 -12.71
C ILE A 808 32.93 7.85 -12.49
N LEU A 809 32.78 6.76 -13.25
CA LEU A 809 33.56 5.53 -13.07
C LEU A 809 34.18 5.10 -14.39
N ASP A 810 35.47 4.78 -14.41
CA ASP A 810 36.16 4.13 -15.53
C ASP A 810 36.17 4.95 -16.85
N LEU A 811 36.11 6.28 -16.79
CA LEU A 811 36.26 7.15 -17.95
C LEU A 811 37.75 7.43 -18.22
N ILE A 812 38.39 6.54 -18.98
CA ILE A 812 39.84 6.61 -19.25
C ILE A 812 40.20 7.85 -20.09
N GLU A 813 39.39 8.24 -21.07
CA GLU A 813 39.66 9.37 -21.97
C GLU A 813 39.27 10.75 -21.42
N LEU A 814 38.63 10.81 -20.24
CA LEU A 814 38.13 12.07 -19.68
C LEU A 814 39.29 13.00 -19.34
N GLU A 815 39.35 14.18 -19.96
CA GLU A 815 40.38 15.19 -19.70
C GLU A 815 39.87 16.33 -18.81
N TYR A 816 38.63 16.79 -19.06
CA TYR A 816 38.07 17.99 -18.41
C TYR A 816 36.56 17.84 -18.12
N MET A 817 36.10 18.50 -17.05
CA MET A 817 34.67 18.75 -16.80
C MET A 817 34.34 20.23 -17.04
N ASP A 818 33.04 20.59 -17.02
CA ASP A 818 32.57 21.97 -17.12
C ASP A 818 33.00 22.69 -18.43
N TYR A 819 32.97 21.96 -19.56
CA TYR A 819 33.53 22.43 -20.85
C TYR A 819 32.76 23.60 -21.50
N ASN A 820 31.45 23.73 -21.25
CA ASN A 820 30.55 24.62 -21.99
C ASN A 820 30.21 25.95 -21.30
N ASN A 821 30.87 26.35 -20.19
CA ASN A 821 30.51 27.62 -19.54
C ASN A 821 31.12 28.82 -20.32
N PRO A 822 30.32 29.63 -21.04
CA PRO A 822 30.84 30.71 -21.89
C PRO A 822 31.33 31.91 -21.08
N ASN A 823 30.94 31.99 -19.81
CA ASN A 823 31.23 33.10 -18.91
C ASN A 823 32.33 32.71 -17.94
N GLY A 824 33.57 32.77 -18.39
CA GLY A 824 34.75 32.84 -17.53
C GLY A 824 34.83 34.14 -16.72
N ARG A 825 33.73 34.63 -16.13
CA ARG A 825 33.80 35.67 -15.11
C ARG A 825 34.08 34.99 -13.77
N GLN A 826 35.26 35.29 -13.22
CA GLN A 826 35.48 35.20 -11.78
C GLN A 826 34.33 35.95 -11.08
N GLY A 827 33.59 35.28 -10.20
CA GLY A 827 32.79 35.98 -9.19
C GLY A 827 31.29 36.22 -9.46
N GLY A 828 30.60 35.40 -10.24
CA GLY A 828 29.13 35.33 -10.14
C GLY A 828 28.71 34.36 -9.03
N LEU A 829 28.00 34.84 -8.01
CA LEU A 829 27.51 34.08 -6.84
C LEU A 829 26.40 33.05 -7.17
N GLU A 830 26.41 32.43 -8.35
CA GLU A 830 25.54 31.29 -8.63
C GLU A 830 26.15 30.05 -7.95
N SER A 831 25.40 29.46 -7.01
CA SER A 831 25.86 28.34 -6.18
C SER A 831 26.32 27.17 -7.05
N PHE A 832 27.63 26.93 -7.08
CA PHE A 832 28.24 25.76 -7.68
C PHE A 832 27.77 24.51 -6.91
N PHE A 833 26.98 23.63 -7.54
CA PHE A 833 26.36 22.46 -6.91
C PHE A 833 25.55 22.77 -5.64
N PRO A 834 24.34 23.35 -5.77
CA PRO A 834 23.55 23.81 -4.62
C PRO A 834 23.16 22.69 -3.63
N LEU A 835 22.94 21.47 -4.10
CA LEU A 835 22.40 20.36 -3.31
C LEU A 835 23.27 19.09 -3.31
N LEU A 836 24.50 19.15 -3.83
CA LEU A 836 25.33 17.96 -3.99
C LEU A 836 25.73 17.37 -2.63
N LYS A 837 25.41 16.09 -2.42
CA LYS A 837 25.70 15.34 -1.19
C LYS A 837 26.83 14.34 -1.39
N ARG A 838 26.92 13.71 -2.56
CA ARG A 838 27.98 12.73 -2.87
C ARG A 838 28.54 12.96 -4.26
N LEU A 839 29.86 13.04 -4.31
CA LEU A 839 30.66 13.04 -5.52
C LEU A 839 31.60 11.84 -5.45
N HIS A 840 31.58 11.01 -6.48
CA HIS A 840 32.49 9.87 -6.57
C HIS A 840 33.09 9.80 -7.96
N ILE A 841 34.41 9.94 -8.03
CA ILE A 841 35.19 9.83 -9.27
C ILE A 841 36.21 8.73 -9.05
N GLN A 842 36.20 7.72 -9.90
CA GLN A 842 37.10 6.58 -9.79
C GLN A 842 37.60 6.17 -11.17
N ASN A 843 38.87 5.82 -11.23
CA ASN A 843 39.53 5.31 -12.44
C ASN A 843 39.37 6.23 -13.68
N CYS A 844 39.71 7.51 -13.50
CA CYS A 844 39.72 8.54 -14.57
C CYS A 844 41.15 9.10 -14.75
N PRO A 845 42.13 8.30 -15.24
CA PRO A 845 43.56 8.63 -15.18
C PRO A 845 43.99 9.84 -16.02
N ASN A 846 43.29 10.15 -17.13
CA ASN A 846 43.64 11.28 -18.00
C ASN A 846 43.00 12.62 -17.57
N MET A 847 42.25 12.63 -16.47
CA MET A 847 41.55 13.82 -16.02
C MET A 847 42.55 14.85 -15.49
N LYS A 848 42.73 15.95 -16.23
CA LYS A 848 43.71 17.00 -15.95
C LYS A 848 43.17 18.03 -14.94
N SER A 849 41.92 18.46 -15.09
CA SER A 849 41.31 19.43 -14.18
C SER A 849 39.77 19.41 -14.22
N TRP A 850 39.14 19.99 -13.20
CA TRP A 850 37.69 20.17 -13.16
C TRP A 850 37.16 21.19 -14.17
N ARG A 851 37.94 22.24 -14.49
CA ARG A 851 37.59 23.29 -15.46
C ARG A 851 38.75 23.54 -16.42
N ARG A 852 38.45 23.84 -17.68
CA ARG A 852 39.45 24.34 -18.64
C ARG A 852 39.66 25.84 -18.39
N ARG A 853 40.87 26.25 -17.95
CA ARG A 853 41.26 27.67 -17.99
C ARG A 853 41.57 28.01 -19.45
N ARG A 854 40.96 29.06 -20.01
CA ARG A 854 41.45 29.60 -21.29
C ARG A 854 42.85 30.16 -21.04
N PRO A 855 43.80 30.01 -21.99
CA PRO A 855 45.01 30.83 -21.96
C PRO A 855 44.59 32.30 -21.92
N ILE A 856 45.26 33.10 -21.10
CA ILE A 856 45.22 34.55 -21.23
C ILE A 856 46.05 34.82 -22.49
N ASP A 857 45.46 35.41 -23.52
CA ASP A 857 46.20 35.81 -24.72
C ASP A 857 47.17 36.93 -24.30
N ASP A 858 48.47 36.61 -24.21
CA ASP A 858 49.56 37.58 -24.16
C ASP A 858 49.82 38.08 -25.59
N ASP A 859 48.93 38.91 -26.13
CA ASP A 859 49.23 39.77 -27.28
C ASP A 859 49.35 41.21 -26.75
N ASN A 860 50.56 41.54 -26.26
CA ASN A 860 51.04 42.91 -26.07
C ASN A 860 52.57 42.88 -26.08
N GLU A 861 53.18 42.76 -27.26
CA GLU A 861 54.51 43.32 -27.49
C GLU A 861 54.50 44.16 -28.78
N ASP A 862 55.14 45.32 -28.64
CA ASP A 862 55.61 46.28 -29.64
C ASP A 862 54.64 47.32 -30.24
N ASP A 863 54.64 48.48 -29.57
CA ASP A 863 54.57 49.81 -30.21
C ASP A 863 55.64 50.74 -29.58
N THR A 864 56.90 50.57 -29.98
CA THR A 864 57.95 51.62 -29.96
C THR A 864 58.99 51.38 -31.06
N THR A 865 58.71 51.79 -32.30
CA THR A 865 59.42 52.82 -33.10
C THR A 865 58.94 52.86 -34.54
#